data_AF-A0A9X1DQZ3-F1
#
_entry.id   AF-A0A9X1DQZ3-F1
#
_cell.length_a   1.000
_cell.length_b   1.000
_cell.length_c   1.000
_cell.angle_alpha   90.00
_cell.angle_beta   90.00
_cell.angle_gamma   90.00
#
_symmetry.space_group_name_H-M   'P 1'
#
loop_
_entity.id
_entity.type
_entity.pdbx_description
1 polymer ?
#
loop_
_entity_poly.entity_id
_entity_poly.type
_entity_poly.pdbx_seq_one_letter_code
_entity_poly.pdbx_strand_id
1 'polypeptide(L)'
;MLEKVSIIIPFQTDNGPRAEAFKWIKQYYERIMPEAELCLGLIDNDKINKSKAVNLAAKKATREIFVIADADIVYDPKLIVKAIEVLNEAAWVVPFTKIYDIERSGTERLLQTEPKWPIDVKSEECTKANWIYTGFAGKLIVIPKVNFEAAGGFDERFSGWGGEDDAFSLSVQTLCGKLANVTGEIYHVWHPVSNYGTNPDGKANLELLGLYKRASGNKKEMTNLISERKNNIEKIQINNIEILNSNENAYMRSPKSKICFAILVHEKRELVKQLINNVRYFCPNSAIVLYNGGFDRTLCEGLGVPVCPSSRKLKYGHTTIYFLETMEWLEQLGIQYEYFINIDSDALFIKKGYEEFIQNEMKDTDYMGVNFRIPSKDWYIGRELKKDVNRWKKLFNINPLYGAFNVGQVISRPFVKALLEPERKGKLRKALIETTSWGMDEIFFVNMAKELGFRQKKYPNPLDSKMIRYRPYFTLDEMIYYLTNNSGYLCHPIIRDKADPVRKLIQHIEKGHNSELYTNKEYPWYEDNPNNYSISLPIKGKFGVLELIVRSGSTLTHYWQHPGGKWYKSETFARDVTGIPILFETHSGEFGVVCKLITGEVCFWWRDSNAQSNPWYGPSVFQLGNVDPIKGSEFIKE
;
A
#
# COMPACT_ATOMS: atom_id res chain seq x y z
N MET A 1 -5.49 46.78 -17.16
CA MET A 1 -5.92 45.40 -16.87
C MET A 1 -4.79 44.38 -16.94
N LEU A 2 -3.83 44.51 -17.86
CA LEU A 2 -2.75 43.53 -18.04
C LEU A 2 -1.65 43.61 -16.96
N GLU A 3 -1.51 44.75 -16.28
CA GLU A 3 -0.64 44.94 -15.11
C GLU A 3 -0.96 44.01 -13.93
N LYS A 4 -2.15 43.40 -13.93
CA LYS A 4 -2.61 42.41 -12.94
C LYS A 4 -2.37 40.96 -13.38
N VAL A 5 -1.75 40.75 -14.54
CA VAL A 5 -1.59 39.43 -15.16
C VAL A 5 -0.18 38.91 -15.00
N SER A 6 -0.05 37.66 -14.57
CA SER A 6 1.15 36.85 -14.77
C SER A 6 0.87 35.80 -15.86
N ILE A 7 1.65 35.83 -16.94
CA ILE A 7 1.62 34.81 -17.99
C ILE A 7 2.49 33.65 -17.53
N ILE A 8 1.87 32.50 -17.29
CA ILE A 8 2.49 31.26 -16.83
C ILE A 8 2.79 30.41 -18.06
N ILE A 9 4.07 30.24 -18.40
CA ILE A 9 4.49 29.40 -19.53
C ILE A 9 5.26 28.18 -19.02
N PRO A 10 4.66 26.97 -19.07
CA PRO A 10 5.37 25.73 -18.79
C PRO A 10 6.23 25.34 -20.00
N PHE A 11 7.51 25.03 -19.78
CA PHE A 11 8.38 24.62 -20.87
C PHE A 11 9.43 23.58 -20.44
N GLN A 12 9.67 22.63 -21.33
CA GLN A 12 10.79 21.72 -21.29
C GLN A 12 11.37 21.64 -22.71
N THR A 13 12.69 21.80 -22.82
CA THR A 13 13.36 21.77 -24.13
C THR A 13 13.30 20.38 -24.75
N ASP A 14 13.01 20.33 -26.04
CA ASP A 14 13.24 19.18 -26.90
C ASP A 14 14.55 19.30 -27.70
N ASN A 15 15.30 20.38 -27.47
CA ASN A 15 16.47 20.80 -28.26
C ASN A 15 16.17 20.81 -29.77
N GLY A 16 14.92 21.15 -30.12
CA GLY A 16 14.38 21.07 -31.47
C GLY A 16 13.26 22.09 -31.70
N PRO A 17 12.24 21.76 -32.52
CA PRO A 17 11.22 22.72 -32.94
C PRO A 17 10.46 23.40 -31.79
N ARG A 18 10.24 22.73 -30.65
CA ARG A 18 9.56 23.38 -29.51
C ARG A 18 10.43 24.44 -28.86
N ALA A 19 11.74 24.24 -28.80
CA ALA A 19 12.67 25.24 -28.30
C ALA A 19 12.70 26.51 -29.17
N GLU A 20 12.67 26.37 -30.49
CA GLU A 20 12.60 27.51 -31.41
C GLU A 20 11.26 28.25 -31.30
N ALA A 21 10.14 27.51 -31.23
CA ALA A 21 8.82 28.09 -31.00
C ALA A 21 8.75 28.86 -29.67
N PHE A 22 9.21 28.25 -28.58
CA PHE A 22 9.24 28.87 -27.26
C PHE A 22 10.07 30.17 -27.23
N LYS A 23 11.23 30.18 -27.90
CA LYS A 23 12.07 31.38 -28.00
C LYS A 23 11.33 32.55 -28.67
N TRP A 24 10.64 32.29 -29.76
CA TRP A 24 9.85 33.30 -30.47
C TRP A 24 8.63 33.73 -29.65
N ILE A 25 7.91 32.80 -29.03
CA ILE A 25 6.71 33.06 -28.21
C ILE A 25 7.05 33.89 -26.97
N LYS A 26 8.20 33.63 -26.34
CA LYS A 26 8.69 34.45 -25.24
C LYS A 26 8.82 35.92 -25.68
N GLN A 27 9.49 36.16 -26.81
CA GLN A 27 9.65 37.51 -27.36
C GLN A 27 8.31 38.13 -27.77
N TYR A 28 7.38 37.32 -28.29
CA TYR A 28 6.02 37.76 -28.60
C TYR A 28 5.32 38.33 -27.38
N TYR A 29 5.27 37.59 -26.27
CA TYR A 29 4.60 38.07 -25.06
C TYR A 29 5.30 39.29 -24.45
N GLU A 30 6.63 39.32 -24.41
CA GLU A 30 7.40 40.47 -23.90
C GLU A 30 7.10 41.75 -24.70
N ARG A 31 6.92 41.65 -26.02
CA ARG A 31 6.66 42.82 -26.87
C ARG A 31 5.19 43.23 -26.90
N ILE A 32 4.29 42.26 -26.99
CA ILE A 32 2.87 42.49 -27.28
C ILE A 32 2.04 42.64 -26.01
N MET A 33 2.53 42.12 -24.88
CA MET A 33 1.93 42.27 -23.56
C MET A 33 2.95 42.77 -22.52
N PRO A 34 3.63 43.91 -22.75
CA PRO A 34 4.75 44.35 -21.92
C PRO A 34 4.36 44.69 -20.47
N GLU A 35 3.08 44.96 -20.21
CA GLU A 35 2.54 45.22 -18.87
C GLU A 35 2.34 43.94 -18.05
N ALA A 36 2.21 42.78 -18.71
CA ALA A 36 2.00 41.51 -18.04
C ALA A 36 3.34 40.92 -17.56
N GLU A 37 3.33 40.31 -16.38
CA GLU A 37 4.50 39.63 -15.84
C GLU A 37 4.70 38.27 -16.52
N LEU A 38 5.86 38.04 -17.14
CA LEU A 38 6.17 36.76 -17.75
C LEU A 38 6.84 35.80 -16.76
N CYS A 39 6.21 34.67 -16.47
CA CYS A 39 6.68 33.67 -15.51
C CYS A 39 6.94 32.32 -16.20
N LEU A 40 8.22 31.92 -16.22
CA LEU A 40 8.66 30.72 -16.92
C LEU A 40 8.86 29.53 -15.98
N GLY A 41 8.23 28.42 -16.34
CA GLY A 41 8.24 27.15 -15.63
C GLY A 41 9.14 26.16 -16.36
N LEU A 42 10.45 26.26 -16.14
CA LEU A 42 11.44 25.47 -16.86
C LEU A 42 11.72 24.16 -16.12
N ILE A 43 11.65 23.02 -16.82
CA ILE A 43 12.06 21.71 -16.32
C ILE A 43 13.20 21.16 -17.16
N ASP A 44 14.20 20.60 -16.48
CA ASP A 44 15.36 19.93 -17.05
C ASP A 44 15.50 18.54 -16.42
N ASN A 45 14.64 17.61 -16.85
CA ASN A 45 14.58 16.24 -16.36
C ASN A 45 14.33 15.28 -17.54
N ASP A 46 14.77 14.04 -17.43
CA ASP A 46 14.53 12.97 -18.43
C ASP A 46 13.04 12.71 -18.73
N LYS A 47 12.14 13.13 -17.83
CA LYS A 47 10.70 12.86 -17.90
C LYS A 47 9.89 14.15 -17.95
N ILE A 48 9.08 14.28 -19.00
CA ILE A 48 8.17 15.42 -19.23
C ILE A 48 7.10 15.47 -18.14
N ASN A 49 6.89 16.66 -17.55
CA ASN A 49 5.83 16.92 -16.58
C ASN A 49 5.32 18.37 -16.68
N LYS A 50 4.29 18.59 -17.50
CA LYS A 50 3.64 19.90 -17.68
C LYS A 50 3.14 20.48 -16.36
N SER A 51 2.49 19.68 -15.52
CA SER A 51 1.94 20.10 -14.22
C SER A 51 2.98 20.76 -13.33
N LYS A 52 4.16 20.14 -13.21
CA LYS A 52 5.27 20.67 -12.41
C LYS A 52 5.79 21.98 -12.99
N ALA A 53 5.84 22.11 -14.32
CA ALA A 53 6.30 23.32 -14.98
C ALA A 53 5.33 24.49 -14.72
N VAL A 54 4.02 24.24 -14.84
CA VAL A 54 2.97 25.21 -14.51
C VAL A 54 3.10 25.65 -13.06
N ASN A 55 3.20 24.71 -12.11
CA ASN A 55 3.32 25.02 -10.69
C ASN A 55 4.61 25.80 -10.35
N LEU A 56 5.73 25.51 -11.02
CA LEU A 56 6.99 26.25 -10.84
C LEU A 56 6.87 27.70 -11.33
N ALA A 57 6.24 27.93 -12.49
CA ALA A 57 5.95 29.27 -12.99
C ALA A 57 4.99 30.02 -12.06
N ALA A 58 3.90 29.38 -11.64
CA ALA A 58 2.90 29.97 -10.74
C ALA A 58 3.49 30.38 -9.38
N LYS A 59 4.47 29.64 -8.85
CA LYS A 59 5.20 30.01 -7.62
C LYS A 59 6.02 31.30 -7.76
N LYS A 60 6.48 31.62 -8.97
CA LYS A 60 7.23 32.86 -9.26
C LYS A 60 6.31 34.05 -9.50
N ALA A 61 5.06 33.79 -9.86
CA ALA A 61 4.09 34.81 -10.24
C ALA A 61 3.61 35.66 -9.06
N THR A 62 3.68 36.98 -9.25
CA THR A 62 3.36 37.97 -8.22
C THR A 62 1.98 38.59 -8.40
N ARG A 63 1.36 38.44 -9.58
CA ARG A 63 0.10 39.11 -9.90
C ARG A 63 -1.14 38.29 -9.53
N GLU A 64 -2.29 38.96 -9.58
CA GLU A 64 -3.58 38.44 -9.09
C GLU A 64 -4.28 37.49 -10.08
N ILE A 65 -3.96 37.59 -11.36
CA ILE A 65 -4.59 36.82 -12.44
C ILE A 65 -3.51 36.04 -13.18
N PHE A 66 -3.72 34.74 -13.34
CA PHE A 66 -2.84 33.88 -14.13
C PHE A 66 -3.43 33.67 -15.52
N VAL A 67 -2.58 33.84 -16.53
CA VAL A 67 -2.80 33.39 -17.89
C VAL A 67 -1.88 32.20 -18.13
N ILE A 68 -2.42 30.99 -18.06
CA ILE A 68 -1.68 29.76 -18.29
C ILE A 68 -1.72 29.48 -19.79
N ALA A 69 -0.57 29.63 -20.46
CA ALA A 69 -0.46 29.49 -21.91
C ALA A 69 0.61 28.43 -22.24
N ASP A 70 0.26 27.47 -23.09
CA ASP A 70 1.23 26.51 -23.62
C ASP A 70 2.32 27.26 -24.44
N ALA A 71 3.54 26.71 -24.43
CA ALA A 71 4.73 27.33 -25.02
C ALA A 71 4.74 27.38 -26.56
N ASP A 72 3.65 26.97 -27.21
CA ASP A 72 3.42 26.90 -28.65
C ASP A 72 2.13 27.63 -29.07
N ILE A 73 1.56 28.50 -28.21
CA ILE A 73 0.30 29.20 -28.46
C ILE A 73 0.51 30.72 -28.61
N VAL A 74 -0.19 31.31 -29.60
CA VAL A 74 -0.20 32.75 -29.91
C VAL A 74 -1.65 33.24 -30.08
N TYR A 75 -1.97 34.46 -29.61
CA TYR A 75 -3.35 34.98 -29.61
C TYR A 75 -3.43 36.51 -29.50
N ASP A 76 -4.59 37.09 -29.83
CA ASP A 76 -4.86 38.52 -29.62
C ASP A 76 -4.86 38.86 -28.11
N PRO A 77 -4.03 39.80 -27.62
CA PRO A 77 -4.07 40.24 -26.22
C PRO A 77 -5.45 40.74 -25.75
N LYS A 78 -6.29 41.22 -26.67
CA LYS A 78 -7.67 41.62 -26.36
C LYS A 78 -8.52 40.46 -25.84
N LEU A 79 -8.15 39.20 -26.14
CA LEU A 79 -8.82 38.03 -25.58
C LEU A 79 -8.59 37.91 -24.08
N ILE A 80 -7.39 38.25 -23.60
CA ILE A 80 -7.09 38.24 -22.16
C ILE A 80 -7.86 39.35 -21.45
N VAL A 81 -7.94 40.53 -22.05
CA VAL A 81 -8.73 41.65 -21.52
C VAL A 81 -10.21 41.25 -21.37
N LYS A 82 -10.83 40.71 -22.42
CA LYS A 82 -12.21 40.21 -22.38
C LYS A 82 -12.40 39.09 -21.35
N ALA A 83 -11.42 38.19 -21.23
CA ALA A 83 -11.48 37.11 -20.25
C ALA A 83 -11.47 37.66 -18.81
N ILE A 84 -10.67 38.68 -18.52
CA ILE A 84 -10.64 39.35 -17.22
C ILE A 84 -11.99 39.99 -16.89
N GLU A 85 -12.67 40.60 -17.87
CA GLU A 85 -14.02 41.15 -17.67
C GLU A 85 -15.03 40.05 -17.28
N VAL A 86 -14.92 38.87 -17.90
CA VAL A 86 -15.79 37.71 -17.63
C VAL A 86 -15.50 37.03 -16.28
N LEU A 87 -14.31 37.21 -15.71
CA LEU A 87 -13.97 36.67 -14.38
C LEU A 87 -14.84 37.22 -13.24
N ASN A 88 -15.57 38.30 -13.46
CA ASN A 88 -16.55 38.80 -12.50
C ASN A 88 -17.75 37.85 -12.31
N GLU A 89 -18.02 36.97 -13.28
CA GLU A 89 -19.19 36.09 -13.31
C GLU A 89 -18.85 34.59 -13.38
N ALA A 90 -17.55 34.27 -13.47
CA ALA A 90 -17.04 32.92 -13.63
C ALA A 90 -15.79 32.69 -12.78
N ALA A 91 -15.57 31.45 -12.34
CA ALA A 91 -14.39 31.14 -11.53
C ALA A 91 -13.10 31.17 -12.36
N TRP A 92 -13.21 30.97 -13.67
CA TRP A 92 -12.10 30.89 -14.62
C TRP A 92 -12.64 30.87 -16.06
N VAL A 93 -11.78 31.18 -17.03
CA VAL A 93 -12.15 31.42 -18.43
C VAL A 93 -11.22 30.69 -19.38
N VAL A 94 -11.80 30.09 -20.43
CA VAL A 94 -11.08 29.63 -21.62
C VAL A 94 -11.36 30.66 -22.73
N PRO A 95 -10.37 31.48 -23.13
CA PRO A 95 -10.64 32.68 -23.92
C PRO A 95 -10.69 32.42 -25.43
N PHE A 96 -11.12 31.22 -25.84
CA PHE A 96 -11.22 30.84 -27.24
C PHE A 96 -12.29 29.79 -27.50
N THR A 97 -12.68 29.69 -28.77
CA THR A 97 -13.60 28.66 -29.31
C THR A 97 -13.05 27.99 -30.57
N LYS A 98 -11.95 28.49 -31.12
CA LYS A 98 -11.29 27.95 -32.32
C LYS A 98 -9.78 27.91 -32.12
N ILE A 99 -9.17 26.84 -32.62
CA ILE A 99 -7.72 26.69 -32.72
C ILE A 99 -7.37 26.57 -34.20
N TYR A 100 -6.36 27.32 -34.63
CA TYR A 100 -5.77 27.22 -35.95
C TYR A 100 -4.34 26.67 -35.80
N ASP A 101 -4.14 25.44 -36.27
CA ASP A 101 -2.82 24.82 -36.34
C ASP A 101 -2.07 25.41 -37.53
N ILE A 102 -0.96 26.09 -37.26
CA ILE A 102 -0.08 26.63 -38.32
C ILE A 102 0.70 25.45 -38.89
N GLU A 103 0.78 25.35 -40.21
CA GLU A 103 1.58 24.32 -40.87
C GLU A 103 3.09 24.53 -40.61
N ARG A 104 3.87 23.47 -40.83
CA ARG A 104 5.32 23.50 -40.60
C ARG A 104 6.02 24.62 -41.36
N SER A 105 5.72 24.80 -42.65
CA SER A 105 6.31 25.85 -43.50
C SER A 105 5.93 27.26 -43.01
N GLY A 106 4.66 27.46 -42.65
CA GLY A 106 4.17 28.70 -42.07
C GLY A 106 4.86 29.03 -40.74
N THR A 107 5.06 28.01 -39.90
CA THR A 107 5.81 28.12 -38.64
C THR A 107 7.27 28.50 -38.89
N GLU A 108 7.97 27.79 -39.78
CA GLU A 108 9.37 28.09 -40.13
C GLU A 108 9.54 29.53 -40.62
N ARG A 109 8.59 30.07 -41.39
CA ARG A 109 8.58 31.48 -41.78
C ARG A 109 8.29 32.40 -40.60
N LEU A 110 7.24 32.12 -39.82
CA LEU A 110 6.83 32.93 -38.68
C LEU A 110 7.97 33.13 -37.68
N LEU A 111 8.71 32.05 -37.37
CA LEU A 111 9.82 32.08 -36.42
C LEU A 111 11.01 32.94 -36.87
N GLN A 112 11.10 33.30 -38.16
CA GLN A 112 12.09 34.22 -38.71
C GLN A 112 11.65 35.69 -38.69
N THR A 113 10.38 35.95 -38.35
CA THR A 113 9.83 37.30 -38.29
C THR A 113 10.00 37.94 -36.92
N GLU A 114 10.00 39.27 -36.88
CA GLU A 114 9.85 40.00 -35.62
C GLU A 114 8.44 39.75 -35.04
N PRO A 115 8.31 39.32 -33.78
CA PRO A 115 6.99 39.05 -33.19
C PRO A 115 6.08 40.28 -33.21
N LYS A 116 4.90 40.13 -33.82
CA LYS A 116 3.86 41.18 -33.91
C LYS A 116 2.46 40.57 -33.86
N TRP A 117 1.47 41.39 -33.51
CA TRP A 117 0.06 41.05 -33.67
C TRP A 117 -0.64 42.05 -34.62
N PRO A 118 -1.45 41.60 -35.58
CA PRO A 118 -1.72 40.20 -35.96
C PRO A 118 -0.47 39.45 -36.45
N ILE A 119 -0.44 38.12 -36.29
CA ILE A 119 0.67 37.29 -36.77
C ILE A 119 0.72 37.22 -38.30
N ASP A 120 1.92 37.03 -38.85
CA ASP A 120 2.16 37.00 -40.31
C ASP A 120 1.99 35.58 -40.89
N VAL A 121 0.76 35.07 -40.78
CA VAL A 121 0.38 33.74 -41.26
C VAL A 121 -0.82 33.86 -42.19
N LYS A 122 -0.74 33.24 -43.36
CA LYS A 122 -1.82 33.23 -44.35
C LYS A 122 -2.88 32.21 -43.97
N SER A 123 -4.11 32.43 -44.42
CA SER A 123 -5.21 31.49 -44.16
C SER A 123 -4.92 30.09 -44.70
N GLU A 124 -4.24 29.99 -45.84
CA GLU A 124 -3.86 28.70 -46.45
C GLU A 124 -2.82 27.92 -45.64
N GLU A 125 -2.10 28.59 -44.72
CA GLU A 125 -1.06 27.98 -43.86
C GLU A 125 -1.62 27.55 -42.50
N CYS A 126 -2.93 27.69 -42.31
CA CYS A 126 -3.62 27.37 -41.07
C CYS A 126 -4.69 26.30 -41.32
N THR A 127 -4.66 25.23 -40.54
CA THR A 127 -5.76 24.26 -40.48
C THR A 127 -6.57 24.47 -39.21
N LYS A 128 -7.89 24.66 -39.33
CA LYS A 128 -8.77 24.76 -38.16
C LYS A 128 -8.93 23.39 -37.50
N ALA A 129 -8.60 23.31 -36.22
CA ALA A 129 -8.80 22.09 -35.42
C ALA A 129 -10.30 21.73 -35.33
N ASN A 130 -10.62 20.45 -35.55
CA ASN A 130 -11.99 19.91 -35.52
C ASN A 130 -12.28 18.97 -34.34
N TRP A 131 -11.33 18.82 -33.41
CA TRP A 131 -11.39 17.90 -32.28
C TRP A 131 -11.74 18.59 -30.94
N ILE A 132 -11.97 19.91 -30.94
CA ILE A 132 -12.33 20.68 -29.74
C ILE A 132 -13.71 20.23 -29.25
N TYR A 133 -13.78 19.74 -28.02
CA TYR A 133 -15.02 19.28 -27.38
C TYR A 133 -15.53 20.29 -26.33
N THR A 134 -16.80 20.18 -25.95
CA THR A 134 -17.41 21.06 -24.96
C THR A 134 -16.74 20.95 -23.60
N GLY A 135 -16.30 22.07 -23.03
CA GLY A 135 -15.59 22.10 -21.75
C GLY A 135 -14.09 21.86 -21.85
N PHE A 136 -13.53 21.80 -23.06
CA PHE A 136 -12.08 21.77 -23.27
C PHE A 136 -11.42 23.01 -22.65
N ALA A 137 -10.39 22.78 -21.84
CA ALA A 137 -9.64 23.82 -21.17
C ALA A 137 -8.14 23.51 -21.16
N GLY A 138 -7.60 23.14 -22.32
CA GLY A 138 -6.15 23.09 -22.57
C GLY A 138 -5.67 24.32 -23.33
N LYS A 139 -4.35 24.41 -23.55
CA LYS A 139 -3.65 25.45 -24.34
C LYS A 139 -3.64 26.85 -23.77
N LEU A 140 -4.78 27.40 -23.37
CA LEU A 140 -4.89 28.75 -22.85
C LEU A 140 -6.02 28.87 -21.81
N ILE A 141 -5.68 29.30 -20.60
CA ILE A 141 -6.60 29.46 -19.48
C ILE A 141 -6.34 30.80 -18.81
N VAL A 142 -7.41 31.51 -18.41
CA VAL A 142 -7.33 32.71 -17.58
C VAL A 142 -8.05 32.45 -16.26
N ILE A 143 -7.35 32.61 -15.14
CA ILE A 143 -7.86 32.22 -13.81
C ILE A 143 -7.36 33.19 -12.71
N PRO A 144 -8.18 33.56 -11.72
CA PRO A 144 -7.70 34.27 -10.54
C PRO A 144 -6.71 33.39 -9.76
N LYS A 145 -5.60 33.96 -9.30
CA LYS A 145 -4.58 33.27 -8.49
C LYS A 145 -5.19 32.51 -7.31
N VAL A 146 -6.15 33.11 -6.62
CA VAL A 146 -6.88 32.50 -5.50
C VAL A 146 -7.59 31.20 -5.87
N ASN A 147 -8.14 31.10 -7.08
CA ASN A 147 -8.83 29.89 -7.56
C ASN A 147 -7.84 28.82 -8.02
N PHE A 148 -6.71 29.22 -8.62
CA PHE A 148 -5.61 28.31 -8.92
C PHE A 148 -5.05 27.68 -7.62
N GLU A 149 -4.84 28.50 -6.59
CA GLU A 149 -4.36 28.05 -5.28
C GLU A 149 -5.38 27.17 -4.55
N ALA A 150 -6.67 27.52 -4.59
CA ALA A 150 -7.75 26.71 -4.02
C ALA A 150 -7.85 25.32 -4.68
N ALA A 151 -7.61 25.23 -5.99
CA ALA A 151 -7.51 23.96 -6.70
C ALA A 151 -6.20 23.19 -6.45
N GLY A 152 -5.27 23.76 -5.66
CA GLY A 152 -3.97 23.17 -5.34
C GLY A 152 -3.01 23.12 -6.53
N GLY A 153 -3.17 24.02 -7.51
CA GLY A 153 -2.42 24.02 -8.76
C GLY A 153 -2.70 22.80 -9.65
N PHE A 154 -1.78 22.49 -10.55
CA PHE A 154 -1.83 21.28 -11.35
C PHE A 154 -1.32 20.07 -10.55
N ASP A 155 -1.86 18.88 -10.81
CA ASP A 155 -1.44 17.67 -10.12
C ASP A 155 -0.14 17.10 -10.75
N GLU A 156 0.97 17.21 -10.02
CA GLU A 156 2.30 16.76 -10.48
C GLU A 156 2.44 15.24 -10.60
N ARG A 157 1.43 14.47 -10.15
CA ARG A 157 1.38 13.01 -10.35
C ARG A 157 1.13 12.62 -11.81
N PHE A 158 0.57 13.52 -12.62
CA PHE A 158 0.49 13.31 -14.08
C PHE A 158 1.89 13.43 -14.69
N SER A 159 2.22 12.51 -15.60
CA SER A 159 3.53 12.49 -16.26
C SER A 159 3.39 12.21 -17.75
N GLY A 160 4.31 12.75 -18.56
CA GLY A 160 4.15 12.77 -20.00
C GLY A 160 3.00 13.68 -20.41
N TRP A 161 2.16 13.21 -21.33
CA TRP A 161 1.04 13.96 -21.88
C TRP A 161 -0.29 13.33 -21.46
N GLY A 162 -1.24 14.15 -21.02
CA GLY A 162 -2.65 13.80 -21.02
C GLY A 162 -3.31 13.64 -19.65
N GLY A 163 -4.51 14.21 -19.53
CA GLY A 163 -5.40 14.14 -18.38
C GLY A 163 -5.17 15.22 -17.31
N GLU A 164 -4.03 15.91 -17.32
CA GLU A 164 -3.68 16.95 -16.36
C GLU A 164 -4.57 18.20 -16.48
N ASP A 165 -4.81 18.67 -17.71
CA ASP A 165 -5.67 19.83 -17.97
C ASP A 165 -7.12 19.52 -17.54
N ASP A 166 -7.62 18.32 -17.85
CA ASP A 166 -8.95 17.85 -17.45
C ASP A 166 -9.08 17.74 -15.92
N ALA A 167 -8.07 17.17 -15.25
CA ALA A 167 -8.06 17.03 -13.80
C ALA A 167 -8.05 18.40 -13.09
N PHE A 168 -7.25 19.35 -13.60
CA PHE A 168 -7.27 20.73 -13.11
C PHE A 168 -8.63 21.38 -13.33
N SER A 169 -9.21 21.22 -14.52
CA SER A 169 -10.54 21.73 -14.88
C SER A 169 -11.64 21.24 -13.94
N LEU A 170 -11.67 19.94 -13.67
CA LEU A 170 -12.61 19.31 -12.74
C LEU A 170 -12.42 19.83 -11.31
N SER A 171 -11.16 20.06 -10.90
CA SER A 171 -10.81 20.60 -9.59
C SER A 171 -11.35 22.02 -9.39
N VAL A 172 -11.07 22.92 -10.34
CA VAL A 172 -11.53 24.31 -10.29
C VAL A 172 -13.05 24.39 -10.36
N GLN A 173 -13.68 23.64 -11.27
CA GLN A 173 -15.14 23.61 -11.39
C GLN A 173 -15.82 23.14 -10.09
N THR A 174 -15.28 22.11 -9.46
CA THR A 174 -15.86 21.54 -8.24
C THR A 174 -15.69 22.47 -7.04
N LEU A 175 -14.51 23.09 -6.89
CA LEU A 175 -14.20 23.88 -5.69
C LEU A 175 -14.61 25.35 -5.80
N CYS A 176 -14.35 25.96 -6.94
CA CYS A 176 -14.39 27.41 -7.14
C CYS A 176 -15.63 27.86 -7.92
N GLY A 177 -16.05 27.10 -8.93
CA GLY A 177 -17.27 27.40 -9.70
C GLY A 177 -17.12 27.25 -11.21
N LYS A 178 -18.14 27.69 -11.94
CA LYS A 178 -18.28 27.42 -13.38
C LYS A 178 -17.15 27.99 -14.24
N LEU A 179 -16.84 27.25 -15.30
CA LEU A 179 -16.05 27.70 -16.44
C LEU A 179 -16.90 28.61 -17.34
N ALA A 180 -16.30 29.65 -17.91
CA ALA A 180 -16.86 30.41 -19.02
C ALA A 180 -15.94 30.39 -20.25
N ASN A 181 -16.53 30.55 -21.44
CA ASN A 181 -15.79 30.66 -22.70
C ASN A 181 -15.94 32.06 -23.29
N VAL A 182 -14.86 32.60 -23.85
CA VAL A 182 -14.92 33.80 -24.70
C VAL A 182 -14.72 33.37 -26.15
N THR A 183 -15.56 33.87 -27.07
CA THR A 183 -15.36 33.63 -28.49
C THR A 183 -14.06 34.28 -28.95
N GLY A 184 -13.13 33.45 -29.39
CA GLY A 184 -11.78 33.84 -29.75
C GLY A 184 -11.07 32.78 -30.58
N GLU A 185 -9.98 33.19 -31.22
CA GLU A 185 -9.16 32.38 -32.09
C GLU A 185 -7.74 32.38 -31.53
N ILE A 186 -7.16 31.19 -31.38
CA ILE A 186 -5.76 31.01 -31.01
C ILE A 186 -5.03 30.23 -32.10
N TYR A 187 -3.74 30.51 -32.22
CA TYR A 187 -2.87 29.90 -33.22
C TYR A 187 -1.86 29.01 -32.52
N HIS A 188 -1.74 27.78 -33.00
CA HIS A 188 -0.84 26.78 -32.47
C HIS A 188 0.34 26.61 -33.44
N VAL A 189 1.53 26.92 -32.94
CA VAL A 189 2.79 26.87 -33.69
C VAL A 189 3.19 25.41 -33.86
N TRP A 190 3.59 25.03 -35.06
CA TRP A 190 3.87 23.64 -35.39
C TRP A 190 5.00 23.06 -34.56
N HIS A 191 4.81 21.82 -34.09
CA HIS A 191 5.86 20.97 -33.56
C HIS A 191 5.61 19.50 -33.94
N PRO A 192 6.61 18.60 -33.91
CA PRO A 192 6.41 17.18 -34.16
C PRO A 192 5.39 16.57 -33.18
N VAL A 193 4.43 15.80 -33.72
CA VAL A 193 3.34 15.21 -32.93
C VAL A 193 3.89 14.19 -31.94
N SER A 194 3.42 14.27 -30.70
CA SER A 194 3.61 13.23 -29.68
C SER A 194 2.30 12.50 -29.49
N ASN A 195 2.27 11.18 -29.70
CA ASN A 195 1.01 10.44 -29.72
C ASN A 195 0.63 9.95 -28.31
N TYR A 196 -0.64 10.13 -27.95
CA TYR A 196 -1.22 9.68 -26.68
C TYR A 196 -1.05 8.16 -26.47
N GLY A 197 -1.16 7.37 -27.55
CA GLY A 197 -0.97 5.92 -27.54
C GLY A 197 0.47 5.47 -27.27
N THR A 198 1.45 6.37 -27.38
CA THR A 198 2.86 6.11 -27.09
C THR A 198 3.31 6.66 -25.74
N ASN A 199 2.43 7.31 -24.97
CA ASN A 199 2.79 7.76 -23.62
C ASN A 199 2.95 6.54 -22.71
N PRO A 200 4.16 6.23 -22.21
CA PRO A 200 4.37 5.11 -21.29
C PRO A 200 3.55 5.25 -19.99
N ASP A 201 3.17 6.48 -19.62
CA ASP A 201 2.37 6.78 -18.43
C ASP A 201 0.87 6.95 -18.70
N GLY A 202 0.42 6.78 -19.95
CA GLY A 202 -0.96 7.08 -20.35
C GLY A 202 -2.01 6.33 -19.52
N LYS A 203 -1.75 5.06 -19.19
CA LYS A 203 -2.64 4.26 -18.34
C LYS A 203 -2.73 4.83 -16.90
N ALA A 204 -1.60 5.19 -16.30
CA ALA A 204 -1.57 5.76 -14.96
C ALA A 204 -2.27 7.13 -14.91
N ASN A 205 -2.06 7.97 -15.93
CA ASN A 205 -2.75 9.25 -16.06
C ASN A 205 -4.26 9.06 -16.21
N LEU A 206 -4.72 8.09 -17.01
CA LEU A 206 -6.15 7.79 -17.15
C LEU A 206 -6.78 7.30 -15.84
N GLU A 207 -6.09 6.45 -15.08
CA GLU A 207 -6.54 5.99 -13.76
C GLU A 207 -6.65 7.16 -12.76
N LEU A 208 -5.65 8.05 -12.75
CA LEU A 208 -5.66 9.25 -11.91
C LEU A 208 -6.77 10.23 -12.32
N LEU A 209 -6.93 10.50 -13.62
CA LEU A 209 -8.05 11.30 -14.13
C LEU A 209 -9.41 10.68 -13.75
N GLY A 210 -9.50 9.35 -13.73
CA GLY A 210 -10.69 8.64 -13.25
C GLY A 210 -11.06 8.98 -11.80
N LEU A 211 -10.07 9.26 -10.93
CA LEU A 211 -10.31 9.73 -9.56
C LEU A 211 -10.93 11.14 -9.57
N TYR A 212 -10.38 12.06 -10.36
CA TYR A 212 -10.93 13.41 -10.52
C TYR A 212 -12.36 13.41 -11.07
N LYS A 213 -12.63 12.57 -12.08
CA LYS A 213 -13.97 12.41 -12.66
C LYS A 213 -14.98 11.93 -11.62
N ARG A 214 -14.61 11.00 -10.74
CA ARG A 214 -15.47 10.52 -9.65
C ARG A 214 -15.68 11.56 -8.54
N ALA A 215 -14.66 12.38 -8.26
CA ALA A 215 -14.74 13.45 -7.27
C ALA A 215 -15.47 14.70 -7.78
N SER A 216 -15.70 14.80 -9.09
CA SER A 216 -16.35 15.95 -9.73
C SER A 216 -17.72 16.24 -9.10
N GLY A 217 -17.96 17.51 -8.76
CA GLY A 217 -19.20 17.96 -8.10
C GLY A 217 -19.26 17.67 -6.60
N ASN A 218 -18.31 16.90 -6.03
CA ASN A 218 -18.22 16.65 -4.60
C ASN A 218 -17.01 17.37 -4.00
N LYS A 219 -17.24 18.51 -3.32
CA LYS A 219 -16.17 19.33 -2.73
C LYS A 219 -15.29 18.58 -1.74
N LYS A 220 -15.86 17.69 -0.92
CA LYS A 220 -15.10 16.95 0.09
C LYS A 220 -14.14 15.97 -0.57
N GLU A 221 -14.64 15.16 -1.51
CA GLU A 221 -13.81 14.19 -2.24
C GLU A 221 -12.74 14.88 -3.08
N MET A 222 -13.07 16.01 -3.72
CA MET A 222 -12.08 16.79 -4.47
C MET A 222 -10.99 17.38 -3.56
N THR A 223 -11.38 17.92 -2.40
CA THR A 223 -10.42 18.45 -1.42
C THR A 223 -9.50 17.35 -0.89
N ASN A 224 -10.05 16.16 -0.61
CA ASN A 224 -9.26 14.99 -0.23
C ASN A 224 -8.24 14.65 -1.33
N LEU A 225 -8.70 14.51 -2.58
CA LEU A 225 -7.84 14.16 -3.72
C LEU A 225 -6.73 15.20 -3.98
N ILE A 226 -6.99 16.49 -3.74
CA ILE A 226 -5.99 17.56 -3.81
C ILE A 226 -5.01 17.47 -2.64
N SER A 227 -5.51 17.22 -1.43
CA SER A 227 -4.65 17.07 -0.25
C SER A 227 -3.66 15.90 -0.40
N GLU A 228 -4.04 14.85 -1.13
CA GLU A 228 -3.19 13.70 -1.46
C GLU A 228 -1.98 14.04 -2.36
N ARG A 229 -2.04 15.16 -3.12
CA ARG A 229 -0.94 15.58 -4.01
C ARG A 229 0.33 15.90 -3.23
N LYS A 230 0.14 16.48 -2.04
CA LYS A 230 1.20 16.72 -1.06
C LYS A 230 1.54 15.39 -0.39
N ASN A 231 2.15 14.48 -1.15
CA ASN A 231 2.75 13.29 -0.56
C ASN A 231 3.81 13.77 0.42
N ASN A 232 3.43 13.69 1.68
CA ASN A 232 4.03 14.31 2.84
C ASN A 232 5.29 13.52 3.22
N ILE A 233 6.19 13.25 2.28
CA ILE A 233 7.39 12.42 2.51
C ILE A 233 8.15 12.98 3.72
N GLU A 234 8.33 14.30 3.76
CA GLU A 234 8.95 14.99 4.90
C GLU A 234 8.14 14.83 6.19
N LYS A 235 6.81 15.01 6.16
CA LYS A 235 5.97 14.80 7.37
C LYS A 235 5.95 13.32 7.81
N ILE A 236 5.93 12.37 6.89
CA ILE A 236 6.02 10.94 7.18
C ILE A 236 7.38 10.65 7.80
N GLN A 237 8.46 11.22 7.27
CA GLN A 237 9.79 11.09 7.84
C GLN A 237 9.87 11.70 9.25
N ILE A 238 9.33 12.90 9.47
CA ILE A 238 9.26 13.54 10.79
C ILE A 238 8.47 12.65 11.76
N ASN A 239 7.26 12.22 11.38
CA ASN A 239 6.43 11.33 12.17
C ASN A 239 7.15 10.01 12.49
N ASN A 240 7.87 9.43 11.52
CA ASN A 240 8.65 8.20 11.73
C ASN A 240 9.77 8.41 12.74
N ILE A 241 10.46 9.55 12.69
CA ILE A 241 11.51 9.92 13.65
C ILE A 241 10.90 10.11 15.05
N GLU A 242 9.76 10.79 15.16
CA GLU A 242 9.03 10.97 16.42
C GLU A 242 8.60 9.63 17.02
N ILE A 243 8.04 8.73 16.20
CA ILE A 243 7.68 7.36 16.63
C ILE A 243 8.92 6.67 17.19
N LEU A 244 10.05 6.67 16.48
CA LEU A 244 11.28 6.03 16.92
C LEU A 244 11.98 6.72 18.11
N ASN A 245 11.61 7.95 18.43
CA ASN A 245 12.12 8.68 19.61
C ASN A 245 11.22 8.53 20.84
N SER A 246 9.99 8.02 20.68
CA SER A 246 9.10 7.76 21.80
C SER A 246 9.63 6.62 22.67
N ASN A 247 9.49 6.74 24.00
CA ASN A 247 9.98 5.75 24.97
C ASN A 247 9.48 4.32 24.67
N GLU A 248 8.22 4.19 24.24
CA GLU A 248 7.60 2.89 23.93
C GLU A 248 8.22 2.19 22.71
N ASN A 249 8.79 2.95 21.77
CA ASN A 249 9.22 2.44 20.46
C ASN A 249 10.72 2.63 20.21
N ALA A 250 11.46 3.26 21.13
CA ALA A 250 12.90 3.52 21.01
C ALA A 250 13.71 2.23 20.79
N TYR A 251 13.26 1.10 21.35
CA TYR A 251 13.88 -0.21 21.16
C TYR A 251 13.94 -0.64 19.67
N MET A 252 13.02 -0.16 18.83
CA MET A 252 12.99 -0.50 17.40
C MET A 252 14.15 0.11 16.61
N ARG A 253 14.86 1.13 17.12
CA ARG A 253 16.09 1.63 16.48
C ARG A 253 17.22 0.60 16.51
N SER A 254 17.26 -0.25 17.53
CA SER A 254 18.23 -1.32 17.69
C SER A 254 17.55 -2.52 18.37
N PRO A 255 16.70 -3.27 17.64
CA PRO A 255 15.94 -4.38 18.20
C PRO A 255 16.88 -5.44 18.78
N LYS A 256 16.57 -5.96 19.97
CA LYS A 256 17.41 -6.99 20.62
C LYS A 256 17.44 -8.29 19.81
N SER A 257 16.35 -8.60 19.11
CA SER A 257 16.30 -9.76 18.20
C SER A 257 17.15 -9.56 16.94
N LYS A 258 17.52 -8.31 16.63
CA LYS A 258 18.08 -7.90 15.33
C LYS A 258 17.14 -8.16 14.14
N ILE A 259 15.86 -8.40 14.38
CA ILE A 259 14.87 -8.63 13.32
C ILE A 259 14.08 -7.34 13.07
N CYS A 260 13.79 -7.07 11.79
CA CYS A 260 12.83 -6.07 11.36
C CYS A 260 11.75 -6.72 10.49
N PHE A 261 10.49 -6.67 10.96
CA PHE A 261 9.33 -7.10 10.19
C PHE A 261 8.84 -5.99 9.27
N ALA A 262 8.78 -6.27 7.96
CA ALA A 262 8.15 -5.42 6.97
C ALA A 262 6.76 -5.94 6.63
N ILE A 263 5.72 -5.19 7.01
CA ILE A 263 4.32 -5.61 6.86
C ILE A 263 3.67 -4.86 5.71
N LEU A 264 3.24 -5.58 4.67
CA LEU A 264 2.43 -5.01 3.60
C LEU A 264 0.95 -5.02 4.01
N VAL A 265 0.33 -3.83 4.08
CA VAL A 265 -1.08 -3.66 4.45
C VAL A 265 -1.84 -2.88 3.39
N HIS A 266 -3.14 -3.12 3.23
CA HIS A 266 -3.91 -2.50 2.15
C HIS A 266 -5.35 -2.07 2.50
N GLU A 267 -5.90 -2.51 3.64
CA GLU A 267 -7.24 -2.15 4.11
C GLU A 267 -7.44 -2.50 5.60
N LYS A 268 -8.65 -2.29 6.12
CA LYS A 268 -9.11 -2.75 7.45
C LYS A 268 -8.15 -2.38 8.58
N ARG A 269 -8.00 -1.07 8.82
CA ARG A 269 -7.14 -0.46 9.84
C ARG A 269 -7.12 -1.18 11.19
N GLU A 270 -8.28 -1.58 11.68
CA GLU A 270 -8.42 -2.28 12.94
C GLU A 270 -7.72 -3.64 12.98
N LEU A 271 -7.73 -4.36 11.86
CA LEU A 271 -7.01 -5.63 11.73
C LEU A 271 -5.50 -5.41 11.55
N VAL A 272 -5.11 -4.28 10.95
CA VAL A 272 -3.69 -3.87 10.92
C VAL A 272 -3.20 -3.59 12.34
N LYS A 273 -3.97 -2.84 13.14
CA LYS A 273 -3.67 -2.59 14.56
C LYS A 273 -3.54 -3.90 15.34
N GLN A 274 -4.44 -4.85 15.07
CA GLN A 274 -4.36 -6.18 15.69
C GLN A 274 -3.07 -6.91 15.30
N LEU A 275 -2.69 -6.91 14.03
CA LEU A 275 -1.44 -7.54 13.58
C LEU A 275 -0.21 -6.89 14.26
N ILE A 276 -0.18 -5.56 14.39
CA ILE A 276 0.90 -4.88 15.12
C ILE A 276 0.97 -5.35 16.57
N ASN A 277 -0.16 -5.47 17.25
CA ASN A 277 -0.22 -5.98 18.63
C ASN A 277 0.21 -7.46 18.72
N ASN A 278 -0.18 -8.28 17.75
CA ASN A 278 0.24 -9.68 17.64
C ASN A 278 1.77 -9.80 17.56
N VAL A 279 2.41 -9.02 16.67
CA VAL A 279 3.87 -9.01 16.54
C VAL A 279 4.53 -8.49 17.82
N ARG A 280 4.04 -7.40 18.41
CA ARG A 280 4.55 -6.87 19.68
C ARG A 280 4.48 -7.89 20.82
N TYR A 281 3.46 -8.74 20.84
CA TYR A 281 3.28 -9.73 21.89
C TYR A 281 4.19 -10.96 21.71
N PHE A 282 4.23 -11.52 20.51
CA PHE A 282 4.96 -12.77 20.24
C PHE A 282 6.43 -12.58 19.86
N CYS A 283 6.77 -11.41 19.30
CA CYS A 283 8.12 -11.01 18.90
C CYS A 283 8.46 -9.62 19.49
N PRO A 284 8.47 -9.47 20.83
CA PRO A 284 8.59 -8.17 21.49
C PRO A 284 9.95 -7.50 21.29
N ASN A 285 10.97 -8.23 20.87
CA ASN A 285 12.33 -7.73 20.72
C ASN A 285 12.64 -7.25 19.30
N SER A 286 11.68 -7.32 18.38
CA SER A 286 11.82 -7.02 16.96
C SER A 286 11.27 -5.65 16.58
N ALA A 287 11.87 -5.04 15.56
CA ALA A 287 11.32 -3.84 14.94
C ALA A 287 10.17 -4.19 14.00
N ILE A 288 9.24 -3.26 13.83
CA ILE A 288 8.12 -3.37 12.91
C ILE A 288 8.13 -2.13 12.02
N VAL A 289 7.92 -2.32 10.72
CA VAL A 289 7.63 -1.24 9.79
C VAL A 289 6.48 -1.60 8.86
N LEU A 290 5.74 -0.60 8.41
CA LEU A 290 4.58 -0.78 7.54
C LEU A 290 4.87 -0.27 6.13
N TYR A 291 4.31 -0.96 5.14
CA TYR A 291 4.14 -0.46 3.79
C TYR A 291 2.66 -0.39 3.46
N ASN A 292 2.14 0.80 3.16
CA ASN A 292 0.73 0.98 2.80
C ASN A 292 0.53 0.75 1.30
N GLY A 293 0.14 -0.48 0.94
CA GLY A 293 -0.28 -0.90 -0.40
C GLY A 293 -1.75 -0.63 -0.73
N GLY A 294 -2.47 0.10 0.13
CA GLY A 294 -3.91 0.32 0.08
C GLY A 294 -4.36 1.54 -0.72
N PHE A 295 -5.68 1.71 -0.83
CA PHE A 295 -6.27 2.95 -1.36
C PHE A 295 -6.30 4.05 -0.30
N ASP A 296 -6.65 3.68 0.94
CA ASP A 296 -6.65 4.59 2.08
C ASP A 296 -5.21 4.89 2.52
N ARG A 297 -4.71 6.10 2.22
CA ARG A 297 -3.37 6.54 2.63
C ARG A 297 -3.23 6.74 4.13
N THR A 298 -4.34 7.01 4.83
CA THR A 298 -4.38 7.20 6.29
C THR A 298 -4.41 5.88 7.07
N LEU A 299 -4.51 4.74 6.36
CA LEU A 299 -4.61 3.39 6.94
C LEU A 299 -3.64 3.15 8.09
N CYS A 300 -2.39 3.64 7.96
CA CYS A 300 -1.33 3.44 8.94
C CYS A 300 -1.09 4.60 9.92
N GLU A 301 -1.73 5.76 9.73
CA GLU A 301 -1.47 6.96 10.55
C GLU A 301 -1.76 6.70 12.02
N GLY A 302 -0.89 7.10 12.95
CA GLY A 302 -1.16 6.96 14.39
C GLY A 302 -1.24 5.52 14.91
N LEU A 303 -0.76 4.52 14.16
CA LEU A 303 -0.64 3.13 14.65
C LEU A 303 0.62 2.89 15.52
N GLY A 304 1.46 3.92 15.69
CA GLY A 304 2.66 3.87 16.52
C GLY A 304 3.78 3.00 15.93
N VAL A 305 3.81 2.86 14.60
CA VAL A 305 4.82 2.09 13.86
C VAL A 305 5.27 2.91 12.64
N PRO A 306 6.58 2.96 12.33
CA PRO A 306 7.06 3.70 11.15
C PRO A 306 6.45 3.18 9.84
N VAL A 307 6.18 4.08 8.90
CA VAL A 307 5.59 3.79 7.59
C VAL A 307 6.54 4.19 6.47
N CYS A 308 6.78 3.29 5.51
CA CYS A 308 7.67 3.55 4.38
C CYS A 308 7.15 4.74 3.54
N PRO A 309 7.93 5.83 3.34
CA PRO A 309 7.46 7.02 2.64
C PRO A 309 7.09 6.80 1.17
N SER A 310 7.61 5.75 0.53
CA SER A 310 7.25 5.39 -0.85
C SER A 310 5.96 4.60 -0.98
N SER A 311 5.26 4.36 0.15
CA SER A 311 3.97 3.66 0.20
C SER A 311 2.98 4.23 -0.80
N ARG A 312 2.35 3.33 -1.55
CA ARG A 312 1.34 3.64 -2.57
C ARG A 312 0.48 2.41 -2.82
N LYS A 313 -0.69 2.62 -3.43
CA LYS A 313 -1.54 1.51 -3.87
C LYS A 313 -0.71 0.54 -4.73
N LEU A 314 -0.63 -0.71 -4.28
CA LEU A 314 -0.02 -1.79 -5.05
C LEU A 314 -1.12 -2.63 -5.70
N LYS A 315 -0.81 -3.15 -6.89
CA LYS A 315 -1.68 -4.09 -7.59
C LYS A 315 -1.40 -5.49 -7.07
N TYR A 316 -2.46 -6.25 -6.80
CA TYR A 316 -2.35 -7.65 -6.39
C TYR A 316 -1.50 -8.45 -7.39
N GLY A 317 -0.53 -9.21 -6.87
CA GLY A 317 0.46 -9.95 -7.66
C GLY A 317 1.62 -9.14 -8.25
N HIS A 318 1.63 -7.82 -8.06
CA HIS A 318 2.73 -6.94 -8.46
C HIS A 318 3.20 -6.14 -7.25
N THR A 319 3.53 -6.85 -6.17
CA THR A 319 3.86 -6.27 -4.87
C THR A 319 5.37 -6.19 -4.63
N THR A 320 6.18 -6.99 -5.34
CA THR A 320 7.62 -7.20 -5.10
C THR A 320 8.45 -5.92 -4.87
N ILE A 321 8.07 -4.80 -5.50
CA ILE A 321 8.75 -3.51 -5.32
C ILE A 321 8.76 -3.01 -3.87
N TYR A 322 7.76 -3.36 -3.04
CA TYR A 322 7.68 -2.90 -1.66
C TYR A 322 8.84 -3.40 -0.81
N PHE A 323 9.36 -4.60 -1.07
CA PHE A 323 10.52 -5.15 -0.37
C PHE A 323 11.73 -4.24 -0.60
N LEU A 324 12.06 -3.97 -1.87
CA LEU A 324 13.24 -3.19 -2.24
C LEU A 324 13.16 -1.75 -1.71
N GLU A 325 11.98 -1.12 -1.80
CA GLU A 325 11.77 0.22 -1.26
C GLU A 325 11.83 0.27 0.26
N THR A 326 11.26 -0.72 0.94
CA THR A 326 11.31 -0.80 2.41
C THR A 326 12.75 -1.04 2.86
N MET A 327 13.49 -1.93 2.21
CA MET A 327 14.92 -2.18 2.47
C MET A 327 15.76 -0.90 2.31
N GLU A 328 15.59 -0.16 1.21
CA GLU A 328 16.31 1.11 1.02
C GLU A 328 16.00 2.11 2.13
N TRP A 329 14.71 2.25 2.45
CA TRP A 329 14.27 3.17 3.48
C TRP A 329 14.76 2.77 4.88
N LEU A 330 14.83 1.48 5.22
CA LEU A 330 15.37 1.01 6.49
C LEU A 330 16.83 1.42 6.69
N GLU A 331 17.66 1.36 5.64
CA GLU A 331 19.05 1.83 5.69
C GLU A 331 19.13 3.35 5.88
N GLN A 332 18.21 4.12 5.31
CA GLN A 332 18.12 5.58 5.52
C GLN A 332 17.64 5.93 6.93
N LEU A 333 16.69 5.17 7.46
CA LEU A 333 16.08 5.38 8.78
C LEU A 333 17.04 5.04 9.93
N GLY A 334 18.07 4.23 9.65
CA GLY A 334 19.13 3.90 10.60
C GLY A 334 18.76 2.80 11.62
N ILE A 335 17.75 1.98 11.33
CA ILE A 335 17.41 0.81 12.16
C ILE A 335 18.55 -0.22 12.11
N GLN A 336 19.06 -0.65 13.26
CA GLN A 336 20.17 -1.60 13.40
C GLN A 336 19.68 -3.06 13.44
N TYR A 337 19.13 -3.52 12.32
CA TYR A 337 18.70 -4.92 12.12
C TYR A 337 19.79 -5.76 11.45
N GLU A 338 19.66 -7.08 11.52
CA GLU A 338 20.43 -8.09 10.79
C GLU A 338 19.55 -8.92 9.85
N TYR A 339 18.26 -9.09 10.18
CA TYR A 339 17.32 -9.88 9.39
C TYR A 339 16.07 -9.06 9.02
N PHE A 340 15.83 -8.94 7.72
CA PHE A 340 14.59 -8.41 7.15
C PHE A 340 13.62 -9.56 6.93
N ILE A 341 12.39 -9.46 7.46
CA ILE A 341 11.35 -10.48 7.29
C ILE A 341 10.08 -9.84 6.78
N ASN A 342 9.53 -10.35 5.67
CA ASN A 342 8.28 -9.85 5.13
C ASN A 342 7.09 -10.67 5.65
N ILE A 343 6.00 -9.99 6.04
CA ILE A 343 4.75 -10.65 6.42
C ILE A 343 3.56 -9.93 5.81
N ASP A 344 2.56 -10.70 5.36
CA ASP A 344 1.34 -10.17 4.78
C ASP A 344 0.30 -9.85 5.87
N SER A 345 -0.64 -8.97 5.53
CA SER A 345 -1.63 -8.46 6.48
C SER A 345 -2.63 -9.50 7.04
N ASP A 346 -2.64 -10.71 6.51
CA ASP A 346 -3.41 -11.88 6.96
C ASP A 346 -2.52 -12.97 7.58
N ALA A 347 -1.26 -12.69 7.88
CA ALA A 347 -0.41 -13.55 8.69
C ALA A 347 -0.56 -13.19 10.18
N LEU A 348 -0.48 -14.18 11.09
CA LEU A 348 -0.46 -13.95 12.55
C LEU A 348 0.51 -14.93 13.23
N PHE A 349 1.20 -14.46 14.26
CA PHE A 349 1.97 -15.30 15.17
C PHE A 349 1.04 -15.97 16.18
N ILE A 350 1.36 -17.20 16.57
CA ILE A 350 0.53 -17.99 17.48
C ILE A 350 1.27 -18.45 18.74
N LYS A 351 2.60 -18.27 18.80
CA LYS A 351 3.44 -18.57 19.96
C LYS A 351 4.74 -17.77 19.96
N LYS A 352 5.36 -17.62 21.14
CA LYS A 352 6.69 -17.01 21.33
C LYS A 352 7.79 -17.95 20.85
N GLY A 353 9.01 -17.44 20.65
CA GLY A 353 10.17 -18.24 20.25
C GLY A 353 10.61 -18.07 18.79
N TYR A 354 9.85 -17.30 17.99
CA TYR A 354 10.19 -17.10 16.58
C TYR A 354 11.48 -16.31 16.40
N GLU A 355 11.76 -15.34 17.29
CA GLU A 355 12.97 -14.52 17.23
C GLU A 355 14.22 -15.38 17.41
N GLU A 356 14.23 -16.23 18.44
CA GLU A 356 15.33 -17.17 18.72
C GLU A 356 15.47 -18.22 17.63
N PHE A 357 14.35 -18.69 17.09
CA PHE A 357 14.34 -19.59 15.94
C PHE A 357 15.06 -18.95 14.74
N ILE A 358 14.71 -17.72 14.35
CA ILE A 358 15.37 -17.03 13.24
C ILE A 358 16.85 -16.82 13.53
N GLN A 359 17.21 -16.35 14.73
CA GLN A 359 18.60 -16.12 15.11
C GLN A 359 19.44 -17.40 15.06
N ASN A 360 18.87 -18.55 15.41
CA ASN A 360 19.56 -19.83 15.34
C ASN A 360 19.68 -20.34 13.90
N GLU A 361 18.61 -20.28 13.13
CA GLU A 361 18.61 -20.75 11.75
C GLU A 361 19.46 -19.86 10.82
N MET A 362 19.59 -18.57 11.10
CA MET A 362 20.29 -17.65 10.19
C MET A 362 21.78 -17.45 10.50
N LYS A 363 22.38 -18.18 11.47
CA LYS A 363 23.81 -18.02 11.83
C LYS A 363 24.76 -18.26 10.66
N ASP A 364 24.43 -19.22 9.81
CA ASP A 364 25.25 -19.68 8.68
C ASP A 364 24.53 -19.55 7.34
N THR A 365 23.50 -18.72 7.28
CA THR A 365 22.58 -18.60 6.16
C THR A 365 22.28 -17.12 5.90
N ASP A 366 22.11 -16.75 4.63
CA ASP A 366 21.85 -15.36 4.23
C ASP A 366 20.41 -15.16 3.72
N TYR A 367 19.78 -16.23 3.24
CA TYR A 367 18.40 -16.24 2.81
C TYR A 367 17.69 -17.53 3.26
N MET A 368 16.52 -17.40 3.88
CA MET A 368 15.67 -18.55 4.22
C MET A 368 14.26 -18.33 3.69
N GLY A 369 13.77 -19.27 2.89
CA GLY A 369 12.45 -19.20 2.24
C GLY A 369 11.50 -20.30 2.70
N VAL A 370 10.24 -19.94 2.92
CA VAL A 370 9.15 -20.89 3.09
C VAL A 370 8.92 -21.61 1.77
N ASN A 371 8.69 -22.94 1.80
CA ASN A 371 8.50 -23.74 0.59
C ASN A 371 9.62 -23.55 -0.47
N PHE A 372 10.85 -23.26 -0.02
CA PHE A 372 12.03 -23.11 -0.89
C PHE A 372 12.33 -24.43 -1.61
N ARG A 373 12.36 -24.39 -2.94
CA ARG A 373 12.54 -25.57 -3.80
C ARG A 373 12.96 -25.19 -5.21
N ILE A 374 13.36 -26.20 -5.98
CA ILE A 374 13.35 -26.12 -7.45
C ILE A 374 11.90 -26.43 -7.89
N PRO A 375 11.16 -25.47 -8.48
CA PRO A 375 9.77 -25.67 -8.85
C PRO A 375 9.62 -26.64 -10.03
N SER A 376 8.44 -27.25 -10.15
CA SER A 376 8.07 -28.03 -11.32
C SER A 376 7.87 -27.14 -12.56
N LYS A 377 7.93 -27.74 -13.76
CA LYS A 377 7.80 -27.01 -15.04
C LYS A 377 6.44 -26.33 -15.23
N ASP A 378 5.42 -26.81 -14.53
CA ASP A 378 4.03 -26.33 -14.53
C ASP A 378 3.73 -25.36 -13.37
N TRP A 379 4.75 -24.89 -12.64
CA TRP A 379 4.53 -23.86 -11.62
C TRP A 379 4.02 -22.56 -12.27
N TYR A 380 2.86 -22.07 -11.77
CA TYR A 380 2.17 -20.91 -12.34
C TYR A 380 3.06 -19.66 -12.42
N ILE A 381 3.79 -19.34 -11.35
CA ILE A 381 4.69 -18.18 -11.30
C ILE A 381 5.83 -18.33 -12.31
N GLY A 382 6.36 -19.54 -12.48
CA GLY A 382 7.36 -19.84 -13.51
C GLY A 382 6.84 -19.62 -14.94
N ARG A 383 5.54 -19.85 -15.19
CA ARG A 383 4.90 -19.48 -16.48
C ARG A 383 4.74 -17.97 -16.61
N GLU A 384 4.33 -17.29 -15.55
CA GLU A 384 4.18 -15.83 -15.53
C GLU A 384 5.50 -15.11 -15.82
N LEU A 385 6.63 -15.62 -15.31
CA LEU A 385 7.98 -15.10 -15.60
C LEU A 385 8.29 -15.08 -17.10
N LYS A 386 7.71 -15.97 -17.92
CA LYS A 386 7.98 -16.04 -19.36
C LYS A 386 7.61 -14.73 -20.09
N LYS A 387 6.64 -13.97 -19.57
CA LYS A 387 6.24 -12.65 -20.11
C LYS A 387 7.41 -11.66 -20.10
N ASP A 388 8.28 -11.77 -19.10
CA ASP A 388 9.38 -10.84 -18.84
C ASP A 388 10.76 -11.51 -18.83
N VAL A 389 10.90 -12.71 -19.40
CA VAL A 389 12.12 -13.53 -19.28
C VAL A 389 13.38 -12.80 -19.76
N ASN A 390 13.27 -12.02 -20.84
CA ASN A 390 14.40 -11.26 -21.39
C ASN A 390 14.84 -10.11 -20.49
N ARG A 391 13.92 -9.56 -19.68
CA ARG A 391 14.22 -8.53 -18.68
C ARG A 391 14.96 -9.17 -17.50
N TRP A 392 14.41 -10.25 -16.98
CA TRP A 392 14.92 -10.89 -15.77
C TRP A 392 16.23 -11.64 -15.98
N LYS A 393 16.43 -12.29 -17.15
CA LYS A 393 17.70 -12.95 -17.50
C LYS A 393 18.92 -12.02 -17.55
N LYS A 394 18.70 -10.71 -17.71
CA LYS A 394 19.77 -9.70 -17.66
C LYS A 394 20.21 -9.35 -16.24
N LEU A 395 19.42 -9.74 -15.23
CA LEU A 395 19.63 -9.39 -13.83
C LEU A 395 20.07 -10.61 -13.00
N PHE A 396 19.49 -11.78 -13.26
CA PHE A 396 19.94 -13.06 -12.74
C PHE A 396 19.79 -14.13 -13.81
N ASN A 397 20.79 -14.98 -14.00
CA ASN A 397 20.78 -16.03 -15.02
C ASN A 397 21.06 -17.39 -14.39
N ILE A 398 20.12 -17.83 -13.56
CA ILE A 398 20.20 -19.05 -12.78
C ILE A 398 19.43 -20.19 -13.44
N ASN A 399 20.05 -21.37 -13.54
CA ASN A 399 19.43 -22.59 -14.04
C ASN A 399 19.86 -23.80 -13.18
N PRO A 400 18.92 -24.56 -12.58
CA PRO A 400 17.48 -24.33 -12.54
C PRO A 400 17.10 -23.12 -11.68
N LEU A 401 15.96 -22.49 -11.97
CA LEU A 401 15.40 -21.43 -11.13
C LEU A 401 14.91 -21.99 -9.79
N TYR A 402 15.07 -21.20 -8.74
CA TYR A 402 14.52 -21.47 -7.41
C TYR A 402 13.19 -20.73 -7.22
N GLY A 403 12.32 -21.28 -6.39
CA GLY A 403 11.09 -20.63 -5.94
C GLY A 403 10.97 -20.71 -4.43
N ALA A 404 10.38 -19.68 -3.83
CA ALA A 404 10.00 -19.63 -2.42
C ALA A 404 8.60 -19.01 -2.30
N PHE A 405 7.86 -19.33 -1.25
CA PHE A 405 6.59 -18.68 -1.00
C PHE A 405 6.80 -17.22 -0.57
N ASN A 406 5.83 -16.36 -0.87
CA ASN A 406 6.01 -14.93 -0.67
C ASN A 406 6.12 -14.53 0.81
N VAL A 407 5.26 -15.03 1.69
CA VAL A 407 5.22 -14.68 3.12
C VAL A 407 6.33 -15.40 3.90
N GLY A 408 7.00 -14.66 4.79
CA GLY A 408 7.97 -15.21 5.74
C GLY A 408 9.35 -15.47 5.15
N GLN A 409 9.73 -14.79 4.07
CA GLN A 409 11.12 -14.82 3.60
C GLN A 409 12.01 -14.04 4.56
N VAL A 410 13.17 -14.61 4.88
CA VAL A 410 14.15 -14.05 5.82
C VAL A 410 15.40 -13.71 5.03
N ILE A 411 15.79 -12.43 5.06
CA ILE A 411 16.84 -11.87 4.22
C ILE A 411 17.88 -11.19 5.11
N SER A 412 19.13 -11.61 5.04
CA SER A 412 20.21 -11.02 5.83
C SER A 412 20.53 -9.60 5.36
N ARG A 413 20.95 -8.73 6.28
CA ARG A 413 21.36 -7.35 5.96
C ARG A 413 22.53 -7.29 4.97
N PRO A 414 23.54 -8.18 5.00
CA PRO A 414 24.54 -8.26 3.92
C PRO A 414 23.91 -8.47 2.54
N PHE A 415 22.92 -9.35 2.42
CA PHE A 415 22.21 -9.55 1.16
C PHE A 415 21.37 -8.33 0.77
N VAL A 416 20.68 -7.69 1.73
CA VAL A 416 19.98 -6.41 1.50
C VAL A 416 20.94 -5.35 0.95
N LYS A 417 22.11 -5.16 1.57
CA LYS A 417 23.11 -4.18 1.09
C LYS A 417 23.61 -4.51 -0.31
N ALA A 418 23.78 -5.78 -0.64
CA ALA A 418 24.15 -6.18 -1.98
C ALA A 418 23.05 -5.81 -2.99
N LEU A 419 21.77 -6.03 -2.69
CA LEU A 419 20.66 -5.60 -3.57
C LEU A 419 20.62 -4.08 -3.76
N LEU A 420 20.99 -3.32 -2.72
CA LEU A 420 20.92 -1.86 -2.68
C LEU A 420 22.16 -1.13 -3.22
N GLU A 421 23.16 -1.86 -3.74
CA GLU A 421 24.30 -1.25 -4.46
C GLU A 421 23.76 -0.27 -5.54
N PRO A 422 24.24 0.98 -5.62
CA PRO A 422 23.62 2.04 -6.42
C PRO A 422 23.23 1.67 -7.85
N GLU A 423 24.14 1.06 -8.62
CA GLU A 423 23.88 0.70 -10.02
C GLU A 423 22.86 -0.43 -10.11
N ARG A 424 23.07 -1.50 -9.33
CA ARG A 424 22.19 -2.66 -9.26
C ARG A 424 20.78 -2.25 -8.83
N LYS A 425 20.67 -1.49 -7.74
CA LYS A 425 19.39 -0.98 -7.21
C LYS A 425 18.60 -0.23 -8.27
N GLY A 426 19.26 0.64 -9.04
CA GLY A 426 18.62 1.38 -10.14
C GLY A 426 18.02 0.43 -11.19
N LYS A 427 18.79 -0.57 -11.64
CA LYS A 427 18.34 -1.58 -12.61
C LYS A 427 17.21 -2.44 -12.04
N LEU A 428 17.33 -2.91 -10.80
CA LEU A 428 16.33 -3.73 -10.11
C LEU A 428 15.01 -2.97 -9.94
N ARG A 429 15.06 -1.73 -9.45
CA ARG A 429 13.88 -0.86 -9.30
C ARG A 429 13.15 -0.68 -10.62
N LYS A 430 13.88 -0.32 -11.68
CA LYS A 430 13.30 -0.15 -13.02
C LYS A 430 12.62 -1.45 -13.49
N ALA A 431 13.30 -2.58 -13.35
CA ALA A 431 12.75 -3.87 -13.77
C ALA A 431 11.50 -4.27 -12.98
N LEU A 432 11.47 -4.04 -11.67
CA LEU A 432 10.32 -4.32 -10.81
C LEU A 432 9.11 -3.41 -11.11
N ILE A 433 9.34 -2.15 -11.49
CA ILE A 433 8.26 -1.23 -11.89
C ILE A 433 7.68 -1.61 -13.25
N GLU A 434 8.53 -2.03 -14.19
CA GLU A 434 8.13 -2.35 -15.57
C GLU A 434 7.65 -3.80 -15.75
N THR A 435 7.74 -4.66 -14.73
CA THR A 435 7.37 -6.07 -14.84
C THR A 435 5.86 -6.24 -15.00
N THR A 436 5.48 -7.09 -15.95
CA THR A 436 4.12 -7.56 -16.19
C THR A 436 3.88 -8.98 -15.66
N SER A 437 4.94 -9.69 -15.25
CA SER A 437 4.88 -10.98 -14.59
C SER A 437 4.25 -10.87 -13.20
N TRP A 438 3.28 -11.74 -12.94
CA TRP A 438 2.62 -11.87 -11.64
C TRP A 438 3.46 -12.73 -10.67
N GLY A 439 3.50 -12.36 -9.39
CA GLY A 439 4.10 -13.15 -8.31
C GLY A 439 5.63 -13.14 -8.28
N MET A 440 6.26 -12.07 -8.78
CA MET A 440 7.72 -11.97 -8.84
C MET A 440 8.41 -12.05 -7.47
N ASP A 441 7.70 -11.81 -6.38
CA ASP A 441 8.14 -11.99 -5.00
C ASP A 441 8.50 -13.44 -4.65
N GLU A 442 7.95 -14.43 -5.36
CA GLU A 442 8.29 -15.85 -5.18
C GLU A 442 9.55 -16.30 -5.95
N ILE A 443 10.07 -15.46 -6.86
CA ILE A 443 11.20 -15.78 -7.74
C ILE A 443 12.39 -14.85 -7.51
N PHE A 444 12.14 -13.55 -7.39
CA PHE A 444 13.16 -12.53 -7.50
C PHE A 444 14.24 -12.65 -6.41
N PHE A 445 13.86 -12.61 -5.14
CA PHE A 445 14.82 -12.57 -4.03
C PHE A 445 15.63 -13.87 -3.91
N VAL A 446 14.97 -15.02 -4.05
CA VAL A 446 15.65 -16.32 -3.98
C VAL A 446 16.69 -16.49 -5.08
N ASN A 447 16.37 -16.10 -6.33
CA ASN A 447 17.34 -16.23 -7.42
C ASN A 447 18.43 -15.16 -7.37
N MET A 448 18.13 -13.95 -6.89
CA MET A 448 19.15 -12.93 -6.64
C MET A 448 20.13 -13.34 -5.54
N ALA A 449 19.65 -14.01 -4.49
CA ALA A 449 20.53 -14.57 -3.47
C ALA A 449 21.54 -15.54 -4.10
N LYS A 450 21.08 -16.39 -5.03
CA LYS A 450 21.94 -17.35 -5.73
C LYS A 450 22.93 -16.67 -6.67
N GLU A 451 22.46 -15.71 -7.46
CA GLU A 451 23.26 -14.92 -8.40
C GLU A 451 24.40 -14.19 -7.69
N LEU A 452 24.12 -13.63 -6.50
CA LEU A 452 25.10 -12.88 -5.72
C LEU A 452 25.93 -13.73 -4.76
N GLY A 453 25.81 -15.07 -4.83
CA GLY A 453 26.64 -16.01 -4.05
C GLY A 453 26.25 -16.17 -2.57
N PHE A 454 25.05 -15.74 -2.17
CA PHE A 454 24.55 -15.86 -0.80
C PHE A 454 24.02 -17.26 -0.49
N ARG A 455 24.22 -17.71 0.77
CA ARG A 455 23.78 -19.02 1.25
C ARG A 455 22.27 -19.04 1.46
N GLN A 456 21.62 -20.05 0.91
CA GLN A 456 20.16 -20.17 0.93
C GLN A 456 19.74 -21.50 1.54
N LYS A 457 18.63 -21.48 2.28
CA LYS A 457 17.96 -22.72 2.71
C LYS A 457 16.44 -22.59 2.75
N LYS A 458 15.79 -23.75 2.91
CA LYS A 458 14.38 -23.84 3.30
C LYS A 458 14.24 -23.77 4.81
N TYR A 459 13.04 -23.40 5.27
CA TYR A 459 12.65 -23.62 6.66
C TYR A 459 12.86 -25.09 7.06
N PRO A 460 13.40 -25.37 8.26
CA PRO A 460 13.83 -26.71 8.65
C PRO A 460 12.65 -27.64 8.94
N ASN A 461 11.53 -27.13 9.45
CA ASN A 461 10.36 -27.95 9.78
C ASN A 461 9.44 -28.09 8.55
N PRO A 462 9.18 -29.31 8.05
CA PRO A 462 8.28 -29.53 6.92
C PRO A 462 6.84 -29.03 7.15
N LEU A 463 6.42 -28.83 8.40
CA LEU A 463 5.10 -28.27 8.72
C LEU A 463 5.02 -26.76 8.49
N ASP A 464 6.14 -26.04 8.42
CA ASP A 464 6.14 -24.58 8.20
C ASP A 464 5.52 -24.22 6.84
N SER A 465 5.73 -25.03 5.80
CA SER A 465 5.11 -24.82 4.48
C SER A 465 3.62 -25.16 4.46
N LYS A 466 3.13 -25.93 5.43
CA LYS A 466 1.69 -26.11 5.65
C LYS A 466 1.13 -24.92 6.41
N MET A 467 1.88 -24.36 7.35
CA MET A 467 1.41 -23.26 8.18
C MET A 467 1.46 -21.90 7.49
N ILE A 468 2.40 -21.70 6.58
CA ILE A 468 2.58 -20.48 5.80
C ILE A 468 2.38 -20.85 4.33
N ARG A 469 1.15 -20.68 3.85
CA ARG A 469 0.67 -21.18 2.54
C ARG A 469 -0.25 -20.18 1.85
N TYR A 470 -0.52 -20.34 0.56
CA TYR A 470 -1.46 -19.45 -0.16
C TYR A 470 -2.91 -19.65 0.29
N ARG A 471 -3.40 -20.90 0.28
CA ARG A 471 -4.76 -21.33 0.62
C ARG A 471 -4.74 -22.83 0.97
N PRO A 472 -5.79 -23.39 1.62
CA PRO A 472 -7.00 -22.72 2.13
C PRO A 472 -6.71 -21.85 3.37
N TYR A 473 -7.68 -21.03 3.78
CA TYR A 473 -7.65 -20.38 5.10
C TYR A 473 -7.71 -21.42 6.21
N PHE A 474 -7.14 -21.10 7.37
CA PHE A 474 -7.22 -21.97 8.54
C PHE A 474 -8.65 -22.12 9.02
N THR A 475 -9.03 -23.35 9.36
CA THR A 475 -10.20 -23.63 10.18
C THR A 475 -9.82 -23.60 11.65
N LEU A 476 -10.83 -23.54 12.54
CA LEU A 476 -10.61 -23.59 13.98
C LEU A 476 -9.94 -24.91 14.39
N ASP A 477 -10.40 -26.03 13.85
CA ASP A 477 -9.87 -27.37 14.13
C ASP A 477 -8.40 -27.50 13.71
N GLU A 478 -8.05 -26.99 12.53
CA GLU A 478 -6.68 -26.99 12.04
C GLU A 478 -5.77 -26.15 12.94
N MET A 479 -6.23 -24.97 13.37
CA MET A 479 -5.46 -24.12 14.29
C MET A 479 -5.24 -24.81 15.63
N ILE A 480 -6.28 -25.44 16.19
CA ILE A 480 -6.18 -26.21 17.44
C ILE A 480 -5.17 -27.35 17.29
N TYR A 481 -5.17 -28.05 16.15
CA TYR A 481 -4.19 -29.10 15.87
C TYR A 481 -2.76 -28.57 15.89
N TYR A 482 -2.47 -27.44 15.25
CA TYR A 482 -1.10 -26.90 15.22
C TYR A 482 -0.64 -26.37 16.58
N LEU A 483 -1.54 -25.76 17.35
CA LEU A 483 -1.26 -25.31 18.71
C LEU A 483 -0.98 -26.48 19.65
N THR A 484 -1.76 -27.56 19.55
CA THR A 484 -1.61 -28.74 20.43
C THR A 484 -0.35 -29.55 20.12
N ASN A 485 0.08 -29.56 18.85
CA ASN A 485 1.31 -30.22 18.41
C ASN A 485 2.55 -29.30 18.48
N ASN A 486 2.43 -28.12 19.12
CA ASN A 486 3.50 -27.13 19.24
C ASN A 486 4.25 -26.84 17.91
N SER A 487 3.50 -26.80 16.81
CA SER A 487 4.06 -26.71 15.46
C SER A 487 4.06 -25.27 14.95
N GLY A 488 5.16 -24.87 14.29
CA GLY A 488 5.39 -23.54 13.70
C GLY A 488 5.19 -22.35 14.64
N TYR A 489 5.39 -21.14 14.14
CA TYR A 489 5.24 -19.90 14.92
C TYR A 489 4.31 -18.89 14.26
N LEU A 490 4.36 -18.82 12.93
CA LEU A 490 3.60 -17.92 12.07
C LEU A 490 2.59 -18.75 11.26
N CYS A 491 1.35 -18.27 11.17
CA CYS A 491 0.32 -18.87 10.32
C CYS A 491 -0.16 -17.88 9.26
N HIS A 492 -0.28 -18.35 8.03
CA HIS A 492 -0.86 -17.62 6.90
C HIS A 492 -1.55 -18.62 5.96
N PRO A 493 -2.81 -18.38 5.54
CA PRO A 493 -3.57 -17.14 5.70
C PRO A 493 -4.68 -17.23 6.76
N ILE A 494 -4.90 -16.15 7.51
CA ILE A 494 -6.01 -16.00 8.47
C ILE A 494 -7.03 -15.00 7.94
N ILE A 495 -8.31 -15.39 7.92
CA ILE A 495 -9.38 -14.55 7.37
C ILE A 495 -9.32 -13.14 8.00
N ARG A 496 -9.37 -12.13 7.12
CA ARG A 496 -9.36 -10.70 7.51
C ARG A 496 -10.76 -10.24 7.92
N ASP A 497 -11.34 -10.90 8.91
CA ASP A 497 -12.62 -10.56 9.52
C ASP A 497 -12.49 -10.62 11.05
N LYS A 498 -12.96 -9.58 11.76
CA LYS A 498 -12.98 -9.56 13.23
C LYS A 498 -13.82 -10.69 13.83
N ALA A 499 -14.83 -11.18 13.10
CA ALA A 499 -15.71 -12.25 13.58
C ALA A 499 -15.08 -13.65 13.46
N ASP A 500 -14.01 -13.81 12.66
CA ASP A 500 -13.38 -15.09 12.35
C ASP A 500 -12.96 -15.86 13.61
N PRO A 501 -13.36 -17.13 13.77
CA PRO A 501 -13.10 -17.91 14.97
C PRO A 501 -11.60 -18.15 15.21
N VAL A 502 -10.80 -18.35 14.15
CA VAL A 502 -9.35 -18.55 14.29
C VAL A 502 -8.67 -17.27 14.76
N ARG A 503 -9.02 -16.13 14.15
CA ARG A 503 -8.51 -14.82 14.57
C ARG A 503 -8.89 -14.51 16.01
N LYS A 504 -10.14 -14.79 16.41
CA LYS A 504 -10.55 -14.68 17.82
C LYS A 504 -9.67 -15.56 18.68
N LEU A 505 -9.48 -16.85 18.37
CA LEU A 505 -8.61 -17.75 19.13
C LEU A 505 -7.18 -17.19 19.28
N ILE A 506 -6.59 -16.63 18.23
CA ILE A 506 -5.23 -16.06 18.29
C ILE A 506 -5.20 -14.80 19.17
N GLN A 507 -6.15 -13.86 19.03
CA GLN A 507 -6.27 -12.71 19.94
C GLN A 507 -6.40 -13.14 21.40
N HIS A 508 -7.07 -14.25 21.60
CA HIS A 508 -7.29 -14.87 22.89
C HIS A 508 -5.96 -15.40 23.48
N ILE A 509 -5.10 -16.04 22.67
CA ILE A 509 -3.73 -16.44 23.06
C ILE A 509 -2.83 -15.23 23.31
N GLU A 510 -2.91 -14.18 22.47
CA GLU A 510 -2.20 -12.90 22.68
C GLU A 510 -2.57 -12.27 24.03
N LYS A 511 -3.85 -12.37 24.41
CA LYS A 511 -4.37 -11.95 25.71
C LYS A 511 -4.17 -12.99 26.80
N GLY A 512 -3.35 -14.02 26.57
CA GLY A 512 -2.97 -15.09 27.51
C GLY A 512 -2.16 -14.64 28.73
N HIS A 513 -2.42 -13.42 29.21
CA HIS A 513 -2.13 -12.89 30.55
C HIS A 513 -3.38 -12.19 31.18
N ASN A 514 -4.60 -12.42 30.66
CA ASN A 514 -5.80 -12.22 31.48
C ASN A 514 -5.93 -13.27 32.58
N SER A 515 -5.03 -14.26 32.62
CA SER A 515 -4.83 -15.12 33.79
C SER A 515 -4.62 -14.27 35.04
N GLU A 516 -3.86 -13.17 35.02
CA GLU A 516 -3.65 -12.32 36.22
C GLU A 516 -4.94 -11.77 36.84
N LEU A 517 -5.94 -11.43 36.01
CA LEU A 517 -7.25 -10.95 36.45
C LEU A 517 -8.10 -12.01 37.14
N TYR A 518 -7.89 -13.30 36.81
CA TYR A 518 -8.65 -14.44 37.33
C TYR A 518 -7.79 -15.41 38.16
N THR A 519 -6.51 -15.09 38.40
CA THR A 519 -5.56 -15.86 39.21
C THR A 519 -5.27 -15.17 40.53
N ASN A 520 -6.23 -14.41 41.07
CA ASN A 520 -6.12 -13.79 42.39
C ASN A 520 -6.92 -14.60 43.44
N LYS A 521 -6.68 -14.34 44.73
CA LYS A 521 -7.29 -15.06 45.87
C LYS A 521 -8.80 -14.90 45.99
N GLU A 522 -9.43 -14.00 45.23
CA GLU A 522 -10.87 -13.72 45.30
C GLU A 522 -11.70 -14.75 44.50
N TYR A 523 -11.07 -15.52 43.61
CA TYR A 523 -11.76 -16.49 42.78
C TYR A 523 -11.78 -17.90 43.39
N PRO A 524 -12.89 -18.66 43.20
CA PRO A 524 -13.08 -19.95 43.86
C PRO A 524 -12.17 -21.08 43.34
N TRP A 525 -11.41 -20.83 42.29
CA TRP A 525 -10.46 -21.77 41.69
C TRP A 525 -9.00 -21.40 41.92
N TYR A 526 -8.72 -20.36 42.71
CA TYR A 526 -7.36 -19.94 42.98
C TYR A 526 -6.58 -21.02 43.73
N GLU A 527 -5.34 -21.24 43.31
CA GLU A 527 -4.35 -22.03 44.03
C GLU A 527 -3.06 -21.21 44.22
N ASP A 528 -2.41 -21.33 45.39
CA ASP A 528 -1.18 -20.57 45.69
C ASP A 528 -0.03 -20.90 44.72
N ASN A 529 0.00 -22.11 44.16
CA ASN A 529 0.95 -22.49 43.10
C ASN A 529 0.29 -22.33 41.72
N PRO A 530 0.69 -21.32 40.91
CA PRO A 530 0.12 -21.10 39.59
C PRO A 530 0.37 -22.25 38.59
N ASN A 531 1.31 -23.16 38.87
CA ASN A 531 1.51 -24.35 38.03
C ASN A 531 0.45 -25.43 38.25
N ASN A 532 -0.25 -25.40 39.39
CA ASN A 532 -1.24 -26.41 39.73
C ASN A 532 -2.55 -26.26 38.95
N TYR A 533 -2.82 -25.07 38.42
CA TYR A 533 -4.05 -24.81 37.68
C TYR A 533 -3.81 -24.03 36.39
N SER A 534 -4.76 -24.10 35.47
CA SER A 534 -4.83 -23.23 34.30
C SER A 534 -6.29 -22.91 34.00
N ILE A 535 -6.54 -21.74 33.44
CA ILE A 535 -7.90 -21.26 33.18
C ILE A 535 -8.03 -21.11 31.66
N SER A 536 -9.13 -21.61 31.09
CA SER A 536 -9.52 -21.25 29.73
C SER A 536 -9.84 -19.77 29.68
N LEU A 537 -9.85 -19.23 28.48
CA LEU A 537 -10.32 -17.87 28.32
C LEU A 537 -11.81 -17.79 28.63
N PRO A 538 -12.25 -16.82 29.45
CA PRO A 538 -13.66 -16.65 29.71
C PRO A 538 -14.38 -16.19 28.45
N ILE A 539 -15.49 -16.83 28.13
CA ILE A 539 -16.39 -16.42 27.06
C ILE A 539 -17.68 -15.88 27.67
N LYS A 540 -18.31 -14.93 26.98
CA LYS A 540 -19.66 -14.49 27.34
C LYS A 540 -20.64 -15.31 26.51
N GLY A 541 -21.26 -16.30 27.13
CA GLY A 541 -22.21 -17.19 26.44
C GLY A 541 -23.43 -16.43 25.93
N LYS A 542 -24.27 -17.08 25.11
CA LYS A 542 -25.51 -16.50 24.54
C LYS A 542 -26.45 -15.86 25.58
N PHE A 543 -26.45 -16.34 26.82
CA PHE A 543 -27.25 -15.80 27.92
C PHE A 543 -26.61 -14.59 28.63
N GLY A 544 -25.47 -14.10 28.14
CA GLY A 544 -24.80 -12.92 28.67
C GLY A 544 -24.02 -13.13 29.98
N VAL A 545 -23.85 -14.38 30.40
CA VAL A 545 -23.05 -14.77 31.57
C VAL A 545 -21.61 -15.08 31.16
N LEU A 546 -20.68 -14.86 32.08
CA LEU A 546 -19.27 -15.18 31.89
C LEU A 546 -19.03 -16.65 32.23
N GLU A 547 -18.39 -17.39 31.33
CA GLU A 547 -18.21 -18.85 31.36
C GLU A 547 -16.73 -19.17 31.14
N LEU A 548 -16.13 -20.08 31.93
CA LEU A 548 -14.74 -20.52 31.77
C LEU A 548 -14.52 -21.95 32.26
N ILE A 549 -13.44 -22.58 31.81
CA ILE A 549 -13.00 -23.90 32.27
C ILE A 549 -11.73 -23.74 33.08
N VAL A 550 -11.66 -24.35 34.24
CA VAL A 550 -10.42 -24.44 35.03
C VAL A 550 -9.91 -25.86 34.97
N ARG A 551 -8.64 -26.01 34.58
CA ARG A 551 -7.86 -27.19 34.91
C ARG A 551 -7.29 -27.02 36.30
N SER A 552 -7.61 -27.90 37.24
CA SER A 552 -6.93 -28.00 38.54
C SER A 552 -6.30 -29.38 38.65
N GLY A 553 -4.99 -29.43 38.84
CA GLY A 553 -4.20 -30.65 38.67
C GLY A 553 -4.44 -31.27 37.28
N SER A 554 -4.89 -32.52 37.23
CA SER A 554 -5.22 -33.21 35.98
C SER A 554 -6.71 -33.20 35.62
N THR A 555 -7.51 -32.29 36.18
CA THR A 555 -8.98 -32.32 36.04
C THR A 555 -9.55 -31.04 35.48
N LEU A 556 -10.64 -31.10 34.71
CA LEU A 556 -11.36 -29.92 34.22
C LEU A 556 -12.69 -29.72 34.94
N THR A 557 -12.98 -28.46 35.27
CA THR A 557 -14.24 -28.02 35.88
C THR A 557 -14.74 -26.77 35.19
N HIS A 558 -16.04 -26.70 34.93
CA HIS A 558 -16.68 -25.53 34.31
C HIS A 558 -17.15 -24.54 35.38
N TYR A 559 -16.93 -23.26 35.16
CA TYR A 559 -17.34 -22.17 36.04
C TYR A 559 -18.11 -21.11 35.29
N TRP A 560 -19.13 -20.55 35.93
CA TRP A 560 -19.94 -19.49 35.35
C TRP A 560 -20.37 -18.45 36.39
N GLN A 561 -20.57 -17.22 35.93
CA GLN A 561 -20.93 -16.08 36.79
C GLN A 561 -22.39 -15.67 36.58
N HIS A 562 -23.20 -15.75 37.63
CA HIS A 562 -24.58 -15.24 37.61
C HIS A 562 -24.65 -13.72 37.77
N PRO A 563 -25.79 -13.08 37.41
CA PRO A 563 -26.06 -11.68 37.75
C PRO A 563 -25.83 -11.43 39.25
N GLY A 564 -24.97 -10.44 39.58
CA GLY A 564 -24.53 -10.17 40.95
C GLY A 564 -23.09 -10.61 41.28
N GLY A 565 -22.38 -11.22 40.33
CA GLY A 565 -20.93 -11.45 40.43
C GLY A 565 -20.52 -12.77 41.10
N LYS A 566 -21.47 -13.54 41.61
CA LYS A 566 -21.22 -14.84 42.25
C LYS A 566 -20.90 -15.92 41.21
N TRP A 567 -19.82 -16.68 41.48
CA TRP A 567 -19.37 -17.81 40.68
C TRP A 567 -19.98 -19.12 41.14
N TYR A 568 -20.30 -19.97 40.16
CA TYR A 568 -20.79 -21.33 40.32
C TYR A 568 -19.89 -22.28 39.54
N LYS A 569 -19.93 -23.56 39.89
CA LYS A 569 -19.12 -24.59 39.23
C LYS A 569 -19.92 -25.85 38.95
N SER A 570 -19.55 -26.56 37.89
CA SER A 570 -20.03 -27.90 37.59
C SER A 570 -19.33 -28.93 38.48
N GLU A 571 -19.77 -30.18 38.38
CA GLU A 571 -18.90 -31.30 38.72
C GLU A 571 -17.70 -31.36 37.78
N THR A 572 -16.63 -32.04 38.21
CA THR A 572 -15.47 -32.33 37.37
C THR A 572 -15.90 -33.20 36.19
N PHE A 573 -15.75 -32.69 34.97
CA PHE A 573 -16.21 -33.38 33.76
C PHE A 573 -15.10 -34.07 32.96
N ALA A 574 -13.83 -33.76 33.25
CA ALA A 574 -12.69 -34.42 32.62
C ALA A 574 -11.57 -34.69 33.63
N ARG A 575 -10.82 -35.76 33.41
CA ARG A 575 -9.66 -36.19 34.18
C ARG A 575 -8.49 -36.51 33.25
N ASP A 576 -7.31 -36.67 33.82
CA ASP A 576 -6.07 -37.00 33.13
C ASP A 576 -5.70 -36.03 32.01
N VAL A 577 -6.02 -34.74 32.20
CA VAL A 577 -5.68 -33.66 31.27
C VAL A 577 -4.41 -32.89 31.65
N THR A 578 -3.82 -32.21 30.68
CA THR A 578 -2.68 -31.30 30.83
C THR A 578 -2.80 -30.11 29.86
N GLY A 579 -2.06 -29.04 30.12
CA GLY A 579 -2.08 -27.82 29.31
C GLY A 579 -3.22 -26.87 29.66
N ILE A 580 -3.57 -25.99 28.72
CA ILE A 580 -4.62 -24.97 28.89
C ILE A 580 -5.89 -25.47 28.19
N PRO A 581 -7.03 -25.59 28.88
CA PRO A 581 -8.29 -25.93 28.22
C PRO A 581 -8.76 -24.79 27.32
N ILE A 582 -9.29 -25.12 26.15
CA ILE A 582 -9.89 -24.16 25.22
C ILE A 582 -11.41 -24.33 25.29
N LEU A 583 -12.13 -23.32 25.76
CA LEU A 583 -13.58 -23.25 25.77
C LEU A 583 -14.07 -22.44 24.56
N PHE A 584 -15.10 -22.92 23.89
CA PHE A 584 -15.83 -22.20 22.85
C PHE A 584 -17.33 -22.50 22.92
N GLU A 585 -18.14 -21.62 22.33
CA GLU A 585 -19.58 -21.83 22.13
C GLU A 585 -19.81 -22.04 20.63
N THR A 586 -20.53 -23.09 20.26
CA THR A 586 -20.90 -23.39 18.87
C THR A 586 -21.98 -22.42 18.38
N HIS A 587 -22.24 -22.40 17.08
CA HIS A 587 -23.35 -21.62 16.52
C HIS A 587 -24.73 -22.08 17.04
N SER A 588 -24.86 -23.34 17.48
CA SER A 588 -26.07 -23.90 18.12
C SER A 588 -26.23 -23.43 19.58
N GLY A 589 -25.21 -22.82 20.18
CA GLY A 589 -25.21 -22.40 21.59
C GLY A 589 -24.77 -23.51 22.55
N GLU A 590 -24.11 -24.56 22.05
CA GLU A 590 -23.53 -25.62 22.88
C GLU A 590 -22.09 -25.25 23.23
N PHE A 591 -21.65 -25.62 24.44
CA PHE A 591 -20.26 -25.39 24.83
C PHE A 591 -19.38 -26.56 24.44
N GLY A 592 -18.23 -26.26 23.82
CA GLY A 592 -17.19 -27.21 23.46
C GLY A 592 -15.90 -26.91 24.22
N VAL A 593 -15.22 -27.96 24.67
CA VAL A 593 -13.93 -27.88 25.36
C VAL A 593 -12.94 -28.81 24.68
N VAL A 594 -11.77 -28.27 24.35
CA VAL A 594 -10.63 -29.04 23.87
C VAL A 594 -9.50 -28.95 24.88
N CYS A 595 -8.94 -30.10 25.25
CA CYS A 595 -7.78 -30.17 26.14
C CYS A 595 -6.94 -31.40 25.82
N LYS A 596 -5.65 -31.34 26.16
CA LYS A 596 -4.70 -32.43 25.95
C LYS A 596 -4.78 -33.41 27.12
N LEU A 597 -4.72 -34.71 26.88
CA LEU A 597 -4.53 -35.73 27.90
C LEU A 597 -3.05 -35.85 28.29
N ILE A 598 -2.77 -36.33 29.50
CA ILE A 598 -1.40 -36.62 29.97
C ILE A 598 -0.71 -37.65 29.07
N THR A 599 -1.47 -38.56 28.47
CA THR A 599 -1.03 -39.54 27.46
C THR A 599 -0.58 -38.90 26.14
N GLY A 600 -0.93 -37.63 25.91
CA GLY A 600 -0.53 -36.85 24.75
C GLY A 600 -1.64 -36.59 23.73
N GLU A 601 -2.76 -37.31 23.80
CA GLU A 601 -3.89 -37.17 22.89
C GLU A 601 -4.65 -35.86 23.11
N VAL A 602 -5.28 -35.32 22.05
CA VAL A 602 -6.20 -34.19 22.18
C VAL A 602 -7.62 -34.73 22.22
N CYS A 603 -8.37 -34.32 23.22
CA CYS A 603 -9.74 -34.77 23.42
C CYS A 603 -10.71 -33.59 23.41
N PHE A 604 -11.91 -33.90 22.96
CA PHE A 604 -13.03 -32.98 22.90
C PHE A 604 -14.09 -33.41 23.92
N TRP A 605 -14.63 -32.43 24.62
CA TRP A 605 -15.82 -32.56 25.46
C TRP A 605 -16.84 -31.52 25.02
N TRP A 606 -18.12 -31.85 25.09
CA TRP A 606 -19.18 -30.89 24.79
C TRP A 606 -20.25 -30.94 25.86
N ARG A 607 -20.99 -29.84 26.00
CA ARG A 607 -22.05 -29.69 26.97
C ARG A 607 -23.38 -29.51 26.26
N ASP A 608 -24.30 -30.44 26.49
CA ASP A 608 -25.68 -30.27 26.05
C ASP A 608 -26.33 -29.21 26.92
N SER A 609 -26.55 -28.02 26.36
CA SER A 609 -27.15 -26.90 27.07
C SER A 609 -28.69 -26.89 27.00
N ASN A 610 -29.28 -27.87 26.32
CA ASN A 610 -30.73 -28.03 26.19
C ASN A 610 -31.28 -29.10 27.16
N ALA A 611 -30.44 -29.97 27.70
CA ALA A 611 -30.83 -30.97 28.69
C ALA A 611 -30.93 -30.37 30.10
N GLN A 612 -31.87 -30.89 30.91
CA GLN A 612 -32.24 -30.33 32.22
C GLN A 612 -31.08 -30.22 33.23
N SER A 613 -30.07 -31.10 33.14
CA SER A 613 -28.89 -31.10 34.01
C SER A 613 -27.66 -30.43 33.38
N ASN A 614 -27.76 -29.99 32.13
CA ASN A 614 -26.67 -29.49 31.30
C ASN A 614 -25.38 -30.37 31.33
N PRO A 615 -25.50 -31.68 31.04
CA PRO A 615 -24.42 -32.64 31.21
C PRO A 615 -23.27 -32.40 30.21
N TRP A 616 -22.06 -32.75 30.65
CA TRP A 616 -20.87 -32.83 29.80
C TRP A 616 -20.71 -34.24 29.24
N TYR A 617 -20.34 -34.34 27.97
CA TYR A 617 -20.07 -35.59 27.25
C TYR A 617 -18.63 -35.60 26.74
N GLY A 618 -18.01 -36.78 26.73
CA GLY A 618 -16.62 -37.00 26.31
C GLY A 618 -15.83 -37.86 27.33
N PRO A 619 -14.50 -38.02 27.15
CA PRO A 619 -13.74 -37.51 26.02
C PRO A 619 -14.10 -38.23 24.73
N SER A 620 -14.41 -37.48 23.69
CA SER A 620 -14.20 -37.98 22.34
C SER A 620 -12.75 -37.71 22.01
N VAL A 621 -11.94 -38.77 21.92
CA VAL A 621 -10.61 -38.64 21.32
C VAL A 621 -10.84 -38.07 19.94
N PHE A 622 -10.09 -37.04 19.57
CA PHE A 622 -10.08 -36.55 18.21
C PHE A 622 -9.46 -37.64 17.32
N GLN A 623 -10.24 -38.66 16.94
CA GLN A 623 -9.85 -39.63 15.94
C GLN A 623 -9.96 -38.91 14.61
N LEU A 624 -8.81 -38.46 14.11
CA LEU A 624 -8.63 -37.90 12.77
C LEU A 624 -8.87 -39.00 11.72
N GLY A 625 -10.09 -39.49 11.63
CA GLY A 625 -10.56 -40.24 10.47
C GLY A 625 -10.75 -39.25 9.32
N ASN A 626 -9.74 -39.17 8.46
CA ASN A 626 -9.74 -38.44 7.19
C ASN A 626 -10.09 -36.94 7.28
N VAL A 627 -9.33 -36.17 8.06
CA VAL A 627 -8.90 -34.90 7.48
C VAL A 627 -7.74 -35.26 6.58
N ASP A 628 -8.02 -35.72 5.36
CA ASP A 628 -7.00 -35.79 4.34
C ASP A 628 -6.41 -34.38 4.26
N PRO A 629 -5.12 -34.16 4.60
CA PRO A 629 -4.48 -32.92 4.27
C PRO A 629 -4.61 -32.83 2.75
N ILE A 630 -5.42 -31.89 2.25
CA ILE A 630 -5.70 -31.74 0.82
C ILE A 630 -4.38 -31.93 0.10
N LYS A 631 -4.27 -33.04 -0.64
CA LYS A 631 -3.05 -33.38 -1.36
C LYS A 631 -2.71 -32.17 -2.20
N GLY A 632 -1.49 -31.68 -2.03
CA GLY A 632 -0.96 -30.54 -2.78
C GLY A 632 -0.82 -30.91 -4.26
N SER A 633 -1.92 -30.95 -4.97
CA SER A 633 -2.03 -31.08 -6.43
C SER A 633 -3.51 -30.99 -6.77
N GLU A 634 -3.86 -30.07 -7.66
CA GLU A 634 -5.22 -29.76 -8.13
C GLU A 634 -6.01 -28.85 -7.18
N PHE A 635 -5.93 -27.54 -7.39
CA PHE A 635 -7.05 -26.58 -7.35
C PHE A 635 -6.48 -25.19 -7.70
N ILE A 636 -6.21 -24.98 -8.99
CA ILE A 636 -6.20 -23.65 -9.62
C ILE A 636 -7.29 -23.69 -10.69
N LYS A 637 -8.52 -23.49 -10.26
CA LYS A 637 -9.63 -23.02 -11.10
C LYS A 637 -10.58 -22.24 -10.18
N GLU A 638 -10.29 -20.95 -10.03
CA GLU A 638 -11.16 -19.82 -10.40
C GLU A 638 -10.51 -18.50 -9.95
#